data_AF-A0A9Q0FZV2-F1
#
_entry.id   AF-A0A9Q0FZV2-F1
#
_cell.length_a   1.000
_cell.length_b   1.000
_cell.length_c   1.000
_cell.angle_alpha   90.00
_cell.angle_beta   90.00
_cell.angle_gamma   90.00
#
_symmetry.space_group_name_H-M   'P 1'
#
loop_
_entity.id
_entity.type
_entity.pdbx_description
1 polymer ?
#
loop_
_entity_poly.entity_id
_entity_poly.type
_entity_poly.pdbx_seq_one_letter_code
_entity_poly.pdbx_strand_id
1 'polypeptide(L)'
;MGLMEHVKSIDWEDESYPAYEDYIVLPLFALFFPTVRFFLDRFVFQKVGTRLIFGKGHHLLDLQDDERKKKIRKFKESAWKCVYFLSAEILALLVTYNEPWFTNTKNYWVGPGTQVWPDQKMKLKLKGVYMYAAGFYTYSIFALIFWETRRSDFGVSMGHHVATVILIVLSYILRFGRVGSVVLALHDASDVFLEVGKMSKYSGAEGTASFAFILFVLSWILLRLIYFPFWVLWSTSYEVVQTLDKEKHPVDGPIYYYVFNTLLFCLLVLHIYWWVLIYRMLVKQIQARGQLSDDVRSDSSMYVADSEGLFLSRNVTFVIQGGLTQMKGLYRDFRLNVEGVGKEEIYRVKKIGIDDPVSLEIFIRPTTPSSSILRQKDMEDVLTEIPPPSRFFQEELNNFTPPPQPLPSPFLVFSNPKPDQPLRPSLLIIALSTPSHFVFHNVSNKSLIGSLILPEVPFAGNSVEPSLGDKSCNIYALNGAPASDLVLVVSVQCPVSADRANVVAKVLLGEHIVPQRVLILDSVQSQNFRAKLSPDETYAFKLETTSEREGLDGGSGDSALLKGLDYFPSGSVVEGLAAALLSRCQMRNIRGTLCVSWPQYSSSVVVLIKSLLQKKVLQGFDFGSSGEDEEKYLRSRRIKDHPFDSELYT
;
A
#
# COMPACT_ATOMS: atom_id res chain seq x y z
N MET A 1 -40.99 -28.92 -24.79
CA MET A 1 -42.16 -28.69 -23.92
C MET A 1 -41.84 -28.74 -22.43
N GLY A 2 -41.19 -29.79 -21.90
CA GLY A 2 -41.20 -30.12 -20.46
C GLY A 2 -40.88 -29.07 -19.38
N LEU A 3 -39.88 -28.18 -19.53
CA LEU A 3 -39.49 -27.29 -18.40
C LEU A 3 -40.36 -26.02 -18.30
N MET A 4 -40.64 -25.37 -19.43
CA MET A 4 -41.31 -24.06 -19.44
C MET A 4 -42.81 -24.17 -19.11
N GLU A 5 -43.43 -25.30 -19.45
CA GLU A 5 -44.81 -25.63 -19.04
C GLU A 5 -44.86 -25.98 -17.55
N HIS A 6 -43.87 -26.71 -17.03
CA HIS A 6 -43.79 -27.01 -15.60
C HIS A 6 -43.59 -25.74 -14.75
N VAL A 7 -42.69 -24.84 -15.16
CA VAL A 7 -42.50 -23.53 -14.49
C VAL A 7 -43.76 -22.66 -14.53
N LYS A 8 -44.58 -22.75 -15.58
CA LYS A 8 -45.89 -22.09 -15.67
C LYS A 8 -46.99 -22.77 -14.84
N SER A 9 -46.83 -24.05 -14.50
CA SER A 9 -47.78 -24.81 -13.68
C SER A 9 -47.57 -24.64 -12.17
N ILE A 10 -46.43 -24.08 -11.76
CA ILE A 10 -46.16 -23.73 -10.37
C ILE A 10 -46.93 -22.44 -10.02
N ASP A 11 -47.72 -22.49 -8.95
CA ASP A 11 -48.34 -21.28 -8.39
C ASP A 11 -47.31 -20.51 -7.55
N TRP A 12 -46.73 -19.49 -8.17
CA TRP A 12 -45.71 -18.63 -7.56
C TRP A 12 -46.26 -17.69 -6.47
N GLU A 13 -47.59 -17.51 -6.40
CA GLU A 13 -48.26 -16.67 -5.41
C GLU A 13 -48.74 -17.47 -4.18
N ASP A 14 -48.62 -18.80 -4.16
CA ASP A 14 -49.01 -19.64 -3.01
C ASP A 14 -48.36 -19.18 -1.69
N GLU A 15 -49.19 -19.06 -0.65
CA GLU A 15 -48.79 -18.58 0.68
C GLU A 15 -48.80 -19.71 1.72
N SER A 16 -47.60 -20.17 2.06
CA SER A 16 -47.33 -21.14 3.12
C SER A 16 -46.46 -20.53 4.23
N TYR A 17 -46.48 -21.12 5.42
CA TYR A 17 -45.52 -20.75 6.45
C TYR A 17 -44.10 -21.19 6.01
N PRO A 18 -43.04 -20.44 6.40
CA PRO A 18 -41.67 -20.93 6.26
C PRO A 18 -41.48 -22.23 7.06
N ALA A 19 -40.94 -23.26 6.42
CA ALA A 19 -40.70 -24.57 7.01
C ALA A 19 -39.22 -24.97 6.88
N TYR A 20 -38.72 -25.82 7.78
CA TYR A 20 -37.34 -26.31 7.70
C TYR A 20 -37.07 -27.12 6.43
N GLU A 21 -38.10 -27.76 5.87
CA GLU A 21 -38.04 -28.51 4.61
C GLU A 21 -37.73 -27.62 3.40
N ASP A 22 -38.07 -26.33 3.43
CA ASP A 22 -37.76 -25.39 2.35
C ASP A 22 -36.23 -25.24 2.13
N TYR A 23 -35.42 -25.49 3.18
CA TYR A 23 -33.95 -25.49 3.07
C TYR A 23 -33.36 -26.69 2.32
N ILE A 24 -34.15 -27.70 1.96
CA ILE A 24 -33.68 -28.84 1.12
C ILE A 24 -33.21 -28.35 -0.27
N VAL A 25 -33.66 -27.17 -0.71
CA VAL A 25 -33.21 -26.52 -1.95
C VAL A 25 -31.83 -25.84 -1.80
N LEU A 26 -31.39 -25.54 -0.58
CA LEU A 26 -30.15 -24.79 -0.32
C LEU A 26 -28.88 -25.49 -0.86
N PRO A 27 -28.67 -26.83 -0.70
CA PRO A 27 -27.54 -27.52 -1.30
C PRO A 27 -27.53 -27.48 -2.84
N LEU A 28 -28.71 -27.45 -3.47
CA LEU A 28 -28.82 -27.31 -4.93
C LEU A 28 -28.27 -25.95 -5.39
N PHE A 29 -28.63 -24.87 -4.70
CA PHE A 29 -28.06 -23.55 -4.99
C PHE A 29 -26.55 -23.47 -4.66
N ALA A 30 -26.11 -24.08 -3.55
CA ALA A 30 -24.70 -24.13 -3.18
C ALA A 30 -23.81 -24.86 -4.21
N LEU A 31 -24.36 -25.83 -4.96
CA LEU A 31 -23.69 -26.48 -6.09
C LEU A 31 -23.89 -25.74 -7.43
N PHE A 32 -25.04 -25.09 -7.62
CA PHE A 32 -25.36 -24.30 -8.81
C PHE A 32 -24.38 -23.14 -9.01
N PHE A 33 -24.16 -22.30 -7.99
CA PHE A 33 -23.29 -21.13 -8.11
C PHE A 33 -21.84 -21.43 -8.56
N PRO A 34 -21.08 -22.37 -7.94
CA PRO A 34 -19.74 -22.71 -8.42
C PRO A 34 -19.76 -23.34 -9.82
N THR A 35 -20.80 -24.12 -10.16
CA THR A 35 -20.95 -24.73 -11.50
C THR A 35 -21.16 -23.68 -12.59
N VAL A 36 -22.08 -22.72 -12.37
CA VAL A 36 -22.33 -21.61 -13.28
C VAL A 36 -21.11 -20.69 -13.37
N ARG A 37 -20.44 -20.41 -12.24
CA ARG A 37 -19.18 -19.66 -12.23
C ARG A 37 -18.14 -20.33 -13.11
N PHE A 38 -17.88 -21.62 -12.93
CA PHE A 38 -16.89 -22.37 -13.71
C PHE A 38 -17.20 -22.30 -15.23
N PHE A 39 -18.47 -22.46 -15.60
CA PHE A 39 -18.90 -22.35 -17.00
C PHE A 39 -18.67 -20.94 -17.57
N LEU A 40 -19.15 -19.90 -16.88
CA LEU A 40 -18.96 -18.51 -17.32
C LEU A 40 -17.47 -18.12 -17.35
N ASP A 41 -16.69 -18.54 -16.34
CA ASP A 41 -15.24 -18.33 -16.26
C ASP A 41 -14.51 -18.94 -17.45
N ARG A 42 -14.94 -20.10 -17.95
CA ARG A 42 -14.27 -20.82 -19.05
C ARG A 42 -14.72 -20.32 -20.42
N PHE A 43 -16.01 -20.09 -20.62
CA PHE A 43 -16.58 -19.84 -21.95
C PHE A 43 -16.85 -18.36 -22.25
N VAL A 44 -17.13 -17.54 -21.23
CA VAL A 44 -17.54 -16.13 -21.38
C VAL A 44 -16.47 -15.18 -20.87
N PHE A 45 -16.25 -15.13 -19.54
CA PHE A 45 -15.41 -14.10 -18.91
C PHE A 45 -13.95 -14.15 -19.38
N GLN A 46 -13.39 -15.34 -19.64
CA GLN A 46 -12.05 -15.45 -20.23
C GLN A 46 -11.99 -14.77 -21.60
N LYS A 47 -12.94 -15.04 -22.50
CA LYS A 47 -12.95 -14.49 -23.87
C LYS A 47 -13.22 -12.99 -23.87
N VAL A 48 -14.20 -12.55 -23.07
CA VAL A 48 -14.57 -11.14 -22.93
C VAL A 48 -13.43 -10.34 -22.29
N GLY A 49 -12.88 -10.80 -21.17
CA GLY A 49 -11.75 -10.15 -20.49
C GLY A 49 -10.52 -10.07 -21.37
N THR A 50 -10.13 -11.15 -22.06
CA THR A 50 -8.99 -11.09 -23.00
C THR A 50 -9.24 -10.10 -24.14
N ARG A 51 -10.46 -10.03 -24.70
CA ARG A 51 -10.79 -9.09 -25.78
C ARG A 51 -10.80 -7.63 -25.32
N LEU A 52 -11.37 -7.35 -24.14
CA LEU A 52 -11.52 -5.99 -23.61
C LEU A 52 -10.20 -5.43 -23.06
N ILE A 53 -9.38 -6.25 -22.40
CA ILE A 53 -8.15 -5.78 -21.74
C ILE A 53 -6.98 -5.63 -22.73
N PHE A 54 -6.89 -6.46 -23.78
CA PHE A 54 -5.70 -6.52 -24.65
C PHE A 54 -5.92 -6.13 -26.13
N GLY A 55 -7.16 -6.08 -26.61
CA GLY A 55 -7.46 -5.79 -28.02
C GLY A 55 -6.78 -6.77 -29.01
N LYS A 56 -6.67 -6.38 -30.29
CA LYS A 56 -5.89 -7.12 -31.29
C LYS A 56 -4.41 -6.68 -31.27
N GLY A 57 -3.70 -6.95 -30.17
CA GLY A 57 -2.27 -6.67 -30.02
C GLY A 57 -1.53 -7.88 -29.44
N HIS A 58 -0.63 -8.49 -30.21
CA HIS A 58 0.13 -9.67 -29.78
C HIS A 58 1.61 -9.35 -29.51
N HIS A 59 2.20 -10.13 -28.58
CA HIS A 59 3.63 -10.19 -28.21
C HIS A 59 4.28 -8.99 -27.49
N LEU A 60 4.40 -9.14 -26.16
CA LEU A 60 5.69 -9.14 -25.46
C LEU A 60 5.57 -10.09 -24.23
N LEU A 61 6.68 -10.69 -23.78
CA LEU A 61 6.65 -11.98 -23.04
C LEU A 61 7.00 -11.93 -21.54
N ASP A 62 6.52 -12.96 -20.85
CA ASP A 62 6.70 -13.40 -19.46
C ASP A 62 6.45 -12.42 -18.31
N LEU A 63 7.22 -11.34 -18.11
CA LEU A 63 6.99 -10.45 -16.95
C LEU A 63 5.66 -9.68 -17.05
N GLN A 64 5.21 -9.38 -18.28
CA GLN A 64 3.85 -8.89 -18.50
C GLN A 64 2.79 -9.98 -18.40
N ASP A 65 3.15 -11.27 -18.49
CA ASP A 65 2.18 -12.37 -18.50
C ASP A 65 1.57 -12.61 -17.12
N ASP A 66 2.34 -12.50 -16.03
CA ASP A 66 1.80 -12.68 -14.68
C ASP A 66 0.93 -11.50 -14.22
N GLU A 67 1.32 -10.26 -14.54
CA GLU A 67 0.44 -9.09 -14.36
C GLU A 67 -0.81 -9.16 -15.26
N ARG A 68 -0.69 -9.67 -16.50
CA ARG A 68 -1.83 -9.98 -17.38
C ARG A 68 -2.75 -11.02 -16.77
N LYS A 69 -2.22 -12.15 -16.29
CA LYS A 69 -2.99 -13.21 -15.61
C LYS A 69 -3.68 -12.67 -14.35
N LYS A 70 -3.00 -11.84 -13.55
CA LYS A 70 -3.55 -11.16 -12.37
C LYS A 70 -4.72 -10.23 -12.75
N LYS A 71 -4.57 -9.39 -13.79
CA LYS A 71 -5.65 -8.53 -14.31
C LYS A 71 -6.84 -9.33 -14.85
N ILE A 72 -6.60 -10.39 -15.63
CA ILE A 72 -7.67 -11.27 -16.11
C ILE A 72 -8.39 -11.96 -14.94
N ARG A 73 -7.66 -12.46 -13.94
CA ARG A 73 -8.26 -13.10 -12.75
C ARG A 73 -9.15 -12.13 -11.98
N LYS A 74 -8.67 -10.92 -11.68
CA LYS A 74 -9.45 -9.87 -11.02
C LYS A 74 -10.68 -9.46 -11.84
N PHE A 75 -10.55 -9.32 -13.17
CA PHE A 75 -11.69 -9.07 -14.06
C PHE A 75 -12.75 -10.18 -13.98
N LYS A 76 -12.33 -11.46 -13.96
CA LYS A 76 -13.24 -12.60 -13.86
C LYS A 76 -13.94 -12.68 -12.49
N GLU A 77 -13.21 -12.41 -11.42
CA GLU A 77 -13.76 -12.30 -10.06
C GLU A 77 -14.86 -11.22 -9.99
N SER A 78 -14.61 -10.02 -10.54
CA SER A 78 -15.62 -8.95 -10.64
C SER A 78 -16.76 -9.28 -11.60
N ALA A 79 -16.50 -9.92 -12.74
CA ALA A 79 -17.54 -10.30 -13.69
C ALA A 79 -18.52 -11.33 -13.09
N TRP A 80 -18.01 -12.31 -12.35
CA TRP A 80 -18.84 -13.26 -11.60
C TRP A 80 -19.75 -12.54 -10.59
N LYS A 81 -19.19 -11.65 -9.79
CA LYS A 81 -19.95 -10.86 -8.80
C LYS A 81 -20.98 -9.95 -9.45
N CYS A 82 -20.62 -9.27 -10.54
CA CYS A 82 -21.54 -8.44 -11.31
C CYS A 82 -22.74 -9.24 -11.86
N VAL A 83 -22.50 -10.45 -12.39
CA VAL A 83 -23.59 -11.33 -12.88
C VAL A 83 -24.50 -11.76 -11.73
N TYR A 84 -23.94 -12.15 -10.57
CA TYR A 84 -24.74 -12.46 -9.41
C TYR A 84 -25.58 -11.24 -8.97
N PHE A 85 -24.97 -10.11 -8.61
CA PHE A 85 -25.68 -8.96 -8.07
C PHE A 85 -26.76 -8.45 -9.03
N LEU A 86 -26.49 -8.41 -10.33
CA LEU A 86 -27.49 -8.02 -11.33
C LEU A 86 -28.66 -9.01 -11.38
N SER A 87 -28.39 -10.31 -11.33
CA SER A 87 -29.46 -11.34 -11.31
C SER A 87 -30.25 -11.33 -10.01
N ALA A 88 -29.60 -11.11 -8.87
CA ALA A 88 -30.23 -11.03 -7.55
C ALA A 88 -31.13 -9.79 -7.45
N GLU A 89 -30.65 -8.63 -7.91
CA GLU A 89 -31.43 -7.40 -7.96
C GLU A 89 -32.66 -7.53 -8.87
N ILE A 90 -32.49 -8.09 -10.08
CA ILE A 90 -33.62 -8.35 -10.98
C ILE A 90 -34.64 -9.29 -10.33
N LEU A 91 -34.20 -10.38 -9.69
CA LEU A 91 -35.11 -11.32 -9.01
C LEU A 91 -35.82 -10.68 -7.80
N ALA A 92 -35.09 -9.90 -7.00
CA ALA A 92 -35.65 -9.20 -5.85
C ALA A 92 -36.73 -8.20 -6.30
N LEU A 93 -36.41 -7.33 -7.26
CA LEU A 93 -37.37 -6.36 -7.82
C LEU A 93 -38.58 -7.05 -8.47
N LEU A 94 -38.38 -8.10 -9.28
CA LEU A 94 -39.49 -8.84 -9.90
C LEU A 94 -40.46 -9.44 -8.87
N VAL A 95 -39.94 -9.88 -7.72
CA VAL A 95 -40.75 -10.48 -6.65
C VAL A 95 -41.37 -9.45 -5.72
N THR A 96 -40.70 -8.31 -5.45
CA THR A 96 -41.17 -7.33 -4.46
C THR A 96 -41.90 -6.13 -5.05
N TYR A 97 -41.60 -5.69 -6.28
CA TYR A 97 -42.07 -4.40 -6.82
C TYR A 97 -43.60 -4.24 -6.82
N ASN A 98 -44.33 -5.32 -7.11
CA ASN A 98 -45.80 -5.33 -7.12
C ASN A 98 -46.43 -5.61 -5.74
N GLU A 99 -45.63 -5.80 -4.70
CA GLU A 99 -46.12 -6.16 -3.36
C GLU A 99 -46.36 -4.92 -2.49
N PRO A 100 -47.39 -4.92 -1.62
CA PRO A 100 -47.82 -3.72 -0.89
C PRO A 100 -46.79 -3.23 0.15
N TRP A 101 -45.77 -4.03 0.46
CA TRP A 101 -44.68 -3.66 1.36
C TRP A 101 -43.49 -2.98 0.67
N PHE A 102 -43.44 -2.94 -0.66
CA PHE A 102 -42.38 -2.23 -1.38
C PHE A 102 -42.50 -0.70 -1.24
N THR A 103 -43.73 -0.18 -1.09
CA THR A 103 -44.01 1.25 -0.97
C THR A 103 -44.36 1.70 0.46
N ASN A 104 -44.88 0.80 1.31
CA ASN A 104 -45.35 1.13 2.66
C ASN A 104 -44.77 0.15 3.70
N THR A 105 -43.90 0.68 4.57
CA THR A 105 -43.16 -0.09 5.57
C THR A 105 -44.05 -0.78 6.60
N LYS A 106 -45.25 -0.26 6.88
CA LYS A 106 -46.21 -0.91 7.80
C LYS A 106 -46.65 -2.28 7.31
N ASN A 107 -46.64 -2.51 5.99
CA ASN A 107 -47.01 -3.77 5.38
C ASN A 107 -45.89 -4.84 5.49
N TYR A 108 -44.71 -4.50 6.04
CA TYR A 108 -43.79 -5.51 6.56
C TYR A 108 -44.43 -6.30 7.71
N TRP A 109 -45.18 -5.63 8.58
CA TRP A 109 -45.71 -6.19 9.84
C TRP A 109 -47.18 -6.61 9.74
N VAL A 110 -47.95 -5.92 8.92
CA VAL A 110 -49.38 -6.20 8.69
C VAL A 110 -49.59 -6.78 7.29
N GLY A 111 -50.37 -7.85 7.18
CA GLY A 111 -50.76 -8.48 5.92
C GLY A 111 -52.27 -8.50 5.69
N PRO A 112 -52.72 -9.03 4.54
CA PRO A 112 -54.14 -9.20 4.26
C PRO A 112 -54.80 -10.18 5.24
N GLY A 113 -56.06 -9.92 5.58
CA GLY A 113 -56.82 -10.70 6.55
C GLY A 113 -56.32 -10.48 7.98
N THR A 114 -56.05 -11.56 8.71
CA THR A 114 -55.60 -11.54 10.11
C THR A 114 -54.09 -11.75 10.26
N GLN A 115 -53.30 -11.60 9.19
CA GLN A 115 -51.85 -11.80 9.22
C GLN A 115 -51.15 -10.61 9.88
N VAL A 116 -50.61 -10.80 11.09
CA VAL A 116 -49.76 -9.83 11.80
C VAL A 116 -48.50 -10.56 12.26
N TRP A 117 -47.32 -9.97 12.09
CA TRP A 117 -46.06 -10.58 12.53
C TRP A 117 -46.09 -10.85 14.05
N PRO A 118 -45.67 -12.05 14.54
CA PRO A 118 -44.94 -13.11 13.83
C PRO A 118 -45.80 -14.13 13.07
N ASP A 119 -47.13 -14.01 13.02
CA ASP A 119 -48.04 -14.98 12.39
C ASP A 119 -48.31 -14.70 10.90
N GLN A 120 -47.24 -14.43 10.14
CA GLN A 120 -47.29 -14.18 8.70
C GLN A 120 -46.90 -15.41 7.87
N LYS A 121 -47.54 -15.54 6.71
CA LYS A 121 -47.16 -16.48 5.64
C LYS A 121 -46.18 -15.83 4.66
N MET A 122 -45.51 -16.65 3.86
CA MET A 122 -44.59 -16.21 2.83
C MET A 122 -44.91 -16.85 1.47
N LYS A 123 -44.97 -16.02 0.43
CA LYS A 123 -45.21 -16.46 -0.95
C LYS A 123 -44.09 -17.34 -1.47
N LEU A 124 -44.41 -18.35 -2.29
CA LEU A 124 -43.44 -19.27 -2.87
C LEU A 124 -42.32 -18.54 -3.67
N LYS A 125 -42.67 -17.53 -4.46
CA LYS A 125 -41.68 -16.68 -5.16
C LYS A 125 -40.67 -16.01 -4.20
N LEU A 126 -41.12 -15.60 -3.01
CA LEU A 126 -40.25 -14.98 -2.01
C LEU A 126 -39.40 -16.01 -1.27
N LYS A 127 -39.94 -17.22 -1.00
CA LYS A 127 -39.13 -18.36 -0.56
C LYS A 127 -37.98 -18.64 -1.54
N GLY A 128 -38.26 -18.60 -2.85
CA GLY A 128 -37.27 -18.76 -3.92
C GLY A 128 -36.13 -17.74 -3.86
N VAL A 129 -36.43 -16.44 -3.73
CA VAL A 129 -35.41 -15.38 -3.59
C VAL A 129 -34.54 -15.57 -2.34
N TYR A 130 -35.14 -15.98 -1.21
CA TYR A 130 -34.40 -16.30 0.00
C TYR A 130 -33.43 -17.47 -0.19
N MET A 131 -33.85 -18.56 -0.85
CA MET A 131 -32.97 -19.71 -1.10
C MET A 131 -31.86 -19.38 -2.10
N TYR A 132 -32.14 -18.54 -3.10
CA TYR A 132 -31.15 -18.02 -4.05
C TYR A 132 -30.06 -17.22 -3.33
N ALA A 133 -30.44 -16.22 -2.52
CA ALA A 133 -29.51 -15.39 -1.77
C ALA A 133 -28.74 -16.22 -0.72
N ALA A 134 -29.43 -17.04 0.08
CA ALA A 134 -28.80 -17.90 1.09
C ALA A 134 -27.77 -18.85 0.48
N GLY A 135 -28.09 -19.47 -0.66
CA GLY A 135 -27.18 -20.32 -1.40
C GLY A 135 -25.94 -19.59 -1.88
N PHE A 136 -26.09 -18.36 -2.40
CA PHE A 136 -24.96 -17.55 -2.88
C PHE A 136 -24.05 -17.10 -1.74
N TYR A 137 -24.59 -16.55 -0.64
CA TYR A 137 -23.76 -16.09 0.47
C TYR A 137 -23.07 -17.24 1.19
N THR A 138 -23.73 -18.41 1.31
CA THR A 138 -23.11 -19.65 1.81
C THR A 138 -21.94 -20.07 0.92
N TYR A 139 -22.15 -20.18 -0.40
CA TYR A 139 -21.09 -20.46 -1.36
C TYR A 139 -19.97 -19.39 -1.31
N SER A 140 -20.31 -18.12 -1.10
CA SER A 140 -19.35 -17.01 -1.05
C SER A 140 -18.44 -17.08 0.18
N ILE A 141 -18.90 -17.61 1.32
CA ILE A 141 -18.03 -17.90 2.46
C ILE A 141 -16.96 -18.94 2.07
N PHE A 142 -17.37 -20.05 1.45
CA PHE A 142 -16.41 -21.06 0.95
C PHE A 142 -15.46 -20.48 -0.11
N ALA A 143 -15.98 -19.67 -1.04
CA ALA A 143 -15.17 -19.01 -2.06
C ALA A 143 -14.15 -18.03 -1.44
N LEU A 144 -14.54 -17.25 -0.41
CA LEU A 144 -13.63 -16.36 0.31
C LEU A 144 -12.53 -17.12 1.06
N ILE A 145 -12.82 -18.29 1.64
CA ILE A 145 -11.84 -19.10 2.38
C ILE A 145 -10.84 -19.79 1.43
N PHE A 146 -11.32 -20.36 0.33
CA PHE A 146 -10.54 -21.31 -0.48
C PHE A 146 -10.16 -20.84 -1.89
N TRP A 147 -10.82 -19.82 -2.46
CA TRP A 147 -10.71 -19.48 -3.89
C TRP A 147 -10.35 -18.02 -4.17
N GLU A 148 -10.90 -17.07 -3.42
CA GLU A 148 -10.72 -15.64 -3.66
C GLU A 148 -9.43 -15.11 -3.02
N THR A 149 -8.77 -14.15 -3.70
CA THR A 149 -7.52 -13.57 -3.23
C THR A 149 -7.74 -12.83 -1.90
N ARG A 150 -7.04 -13.23 -0.83
CA ARG A 150 -7.16 -12.62 0.50
C ARG A 150 -6.77 -11.14 0.47
N ARG A 151 -7.74 -10.26 0.75
CA ARG A 151 -7.61 -8.80 0.83
C ARG A 151 -7.39 -8.29 2.25
N SER A 152 -6.92 -7.05 2.41
CA SER A 152 -6.61 -6.47 3.74
C SER A 152 -7.84 -6.33 4.64
N ASP A 153 -9.02 -6.10 4.06
CA ASP A 153 -10.32 -6.08 4.76
C ASP A 153 -10.99 -7.46 4.82
N PHE A 154 -10.26 -8.56 4.56
CA PHE A 154 -10.80 -9.92 4.59
C PHE A 154 -11.58 -10.23 5.88
N GLY A 155 -11.08 -9.81 7.04
CA GLY A 155 -11.76 -10.02 8.33
C GLY A 155 -13.14 -9.34 8.39
N VAL A 156 -13.20 -8.06 7.99
CA VAL A 156 -14.46 -7.28 7.97
C VAL A 156 -15.42 -7.83 6.91
N SER A 157 -14.91 -8.17 5.73
CA SER A 157 -15.70 -8.78 4.65
C SER A 157 -16.24 -10.16 5.03
N MET A 158 -15.45 -10.99 5.73
CA MET A 158 -15.88 -12.31 6.21
C MET A 158 -16.94 -12.17 7.30
N GLY A 159 -16.71 -11.29 8.28
CA GLY A 159 -17.68 -10.97 9.32
C GLY A 159 -19.03 -10.51 8.75
N HIS A 160 -19.00 -9.69 7.70
CA HIS A 160 -20.21 -9.32 6.95
C HIS A 160 -20.91 -10.51 6.30
N HIS A 161 -20.19 -11.39 5.59
CA HIS A 161 -20.84 -12.54 4.93
C HIS A 161 -21.46 -13.50 5.95
N VAL A 162 -20.79 -13.72 7.08
CA VAL A 162 -21.34 -14.50 8.21
C VAL A 162 -22.59 -13.82 8.79
N ALA A 163 -22.55 -12.51 9.06
CA ALA A 163 -23.70 -11.76 9.55
C ALA A 163 -24.87 -11.78 8.55
N THR A 164 -24.61 -11.67 7.25
CA THR A 164 -25.63 -11.73 6.19
C THR A 164 -26.25 -13.13 6.08
N VAL A 165 -25.47 -14.22 6.14
CA VAL A 165 -26.04 -15.58 6.18
C VAL A 165 -26.91 -15.80 7.42
N ILE A 166 -26.44 -15.35 8.60
CA ILE A 166 -27.22 -15.40 9.84
C ILE A 166 -28.52 -14.59 9.70
N LEU A 167 -28.45 -13.37 9.16
CA LEU A 167 -29.61 -12.53 8.89
C LEU A 167 -30.61 -13.20 7.94
N ILE A 168 -30.17 -13.80 6.83
CA ILE A 168 -31.06 -14.45 5.87
C ILE A 168 -31.74 -15.67 6.52
N VAL A 169 -30.99 -16.51 7.25
CA VAL A 169 -31.53 -17.71 7.91
C VAL A 169 -32.50 -17.32 9.04
N LEU A 170 -32.11 -16.41 9.94
CA LEU A 170 -32.99 -15.95 11.01
C LEU A 170 -34.20 -15.18 10.47
N SER A 171 -34.04 -14.34 9.45
CA SER A 171 -35.16 -13.63 8.81
C SER A 171 -36.19 -14.61 8.25
N TYR A 172 -35.74 -15.72 7.66
CA TYR A 172 -36.61 -16.78 7.14
C TYR A 172 -37.38 -17.50 8.25
N ILE A 173 -36.68 -18.01 9.28
CA ILE A 173 -37.28 -18.79 10.38
C ILE A 173 -38.21 -17.90 11.25
N LEU A 174 -37.78 -16.67 11.54
CA LEU A 174 -38.53 -15.68 12.34
C LEU A 174 -39.55 -14.88 11.49
N ARG A 175 -39.79 -15.30 10.25
CA ARG A 175 -40.83 -14.76 9.34
C ARG A 175 -40.71 -13.26 9.02
N PHE A 176 -39.52 -12.69 9.11
CA PHE A 176 -39.18 -11.33 8.63
C PHE A 176 -39.07 -11.24 7.09
N GLY A 177 -39.65 -12.21 6.36
CA GLY A 177 -39.53 -12.39 4.91
C GLY A 177 -39.69 -11.10 4.12
N ARG A 178 -40.77 -10.35 4.38
CA ARG A 178 -41.13 -9.11 3.68
C ARG A 178 -40.08 -8.01 3.84
N VAL A 179 -39.72 -7.66 5.08
CA VAL A 179 -38.70 -6.63 5.32
C VAL A 179 -37.32 -7.06 4.81
N GLY A 180 -36.93 -8.32 5.02
CA GLY A 180 -35.65 -8.83 4.52
C GLY A 180 -35.58 -8.89 3.00
N SER A 181 -36.71 -8.99 2.28
CA SER A 181 -36.74 -8.87 0.82
C SER A 181 -36.31 -7.49 0.31
N VAL A 182 -36.75 -6.43 1.00
CA VAL A 182 -36.34 -5.05 0.72
C VAL A 182 -34.90 -4.82 1.17
N VAL A 183 -34.47 -5.40 2.30
CA VAL A 183 -33.06 -5.39 2.70
C VAL A 183 -32.19 -5.98 1.59
N LEU A 184 -32.48 -7.17 1.06
CA LEU A 184 -31.66 -7.78 0.00
C LEU A 184 -31.49 -6.85 -1.21
N ALA A 185 -32.59 -6.29 -1.76
CA ALA A 185 -32.55 -5.37 -2.90
C ALA A 185 -31.69 -4.11 -2.62
N LEU A 186 -31.90 -3.44 -1.48
CA LEU A 186 -31.15 -2.23 -1.13
C LEU A 186 -29.64 -2.42 -1.07
N HIS A 187 -29.17 -3.64 -0.78
CA HIS A 187 -27.75 -3.95 -0.67
C HIS A 187 -27.16 -4.40 -2.01
N ASP A 188 -27.81 -5.32 -2.73
CA ASP A 188 -27.26 -5.85 -3.99
C ASP A 188 -27.22 -4.79 -5.12
N ALA A 189 -28.20 -3.88 -5.17
CA ALA A 189 -28.27 -2.80 -6.17
C ALA A 189 -26.98 -1.94 -6.28
N SER A 190 -26.38 -1.51 -5.16
CA SER A 190 -25.15 -0.68 -5.21
C SER A 190 -23.96 -1.46 -5.74
N ASP A 191 -23.92 -2.76 -5.50
CA ASP A 191 -22.75 -3.60 -5.78
C ASP A 191 -22.64 -3.98 -7.26
N VAL A 192 -23.74 -3.88 -8.02
CA VAL A 192 -23.72 -3.90 -9.50
C VAL A 192 -22.80 -2.80 -10.05
N PHE A 193 -23.00 -1.54 -9.62
CA PHE A 193 -22.20 -0.41 -10.11
C PHE A 193 -20.72 -0.53 -9.72
N LEU A 194 -20.44 -1.05 -8.51
CA LEU A 194 -19.09 -1.30 -8.03
C LEU A 194 -18.31 -2.26 -8.94
N GLU A 195 -18.89 -3.42 -9.24
CA GLU A 195 -18.22 -4.46 -10.01
C GLU A 195 -18.15 -4.10 -11.50
N VAL A 196 -19.13 -3.36 -12.05
CA VAL A 196 -19.02 -2.70 -13.37
C VAL A 196 -17.85 -1.71 -13.42
N GLY A 197 -17.68 -0.89 -12.38
CA GLY A 197 -16.56 0.05 -12.27
C GLY A 197 -15.20 -0.64 -12.27
N LYS A 198 -15.05 -1.73 -11.49
CA LYS A 198 -13.84 -2.57 -11.46
C LYS A 198 -13.55 -3.20 -12.83
N MET A 199 -14.52 -3.89 -13.43
CA MET A 199 -14.38 -4.48 -14.77
C MET A 199 -13.95 -3.45 -15.81
N SER A 200 -14.56 -2.26 -15.79
CA SER A 200 -14.23 -1.15 -16.68
C SER A 200 -12.80 -0.68 -16.48
N LYS A 201 -12.34 -0.52 -15.23
CA LYS A 201 -10.96 -0.09 -14.94
C LYS A 201 -9.92 -1.15 -15.32
N TYR A 202 -10.17 -2.44 -15.06
CA TYR A 202 -9.26 -3.51 -15.51
C TYR A 202 -9.17 -3.57 -17.05
N SER A 203 -10.22 -3.17 -17.76
CA SER A 203 -10.29 -3.09 -19.23
C SER A 203 -9.74 -1.77 -19.81
N GLY A 204 -9.23 -0.84 -18.99
CA GLY A 204 -8.75 0.47 -19.45
C GLY A 204 -9.85 1.45 -19.88
N ALA A 205 -11.13 1.14 -19.67
CA ALA A 205 -12.27 2.00 -20.03
C ALA A 205 -12.51 3.08 -18.94
N GLU A 206 -11.60 4.04 -18.84
CA GLU A 206 -11.55 4.99 -17.70
C GLU A 206 -12.79 5.89 -17.57
N GLY A 207 -13.39 6.29 -18.69
CA GLY A 207 -14.64 7.05 -18.69
C GLY A 207 -15.80 6.26 -18.09
N THR A 208 -16.00 5.00 -18.52
CA THR A 208 -17.01 4.10 -17.97
C THR A 208 -16.73 3.74 -16.51
N ALA A 209 -15.46 3.54 -16.14
CA ALA A 209 -15.06 3.30 -14.75
C ALA A 209 -15.39 4.51 -13.84
N SER A 210 -15.12 5.73 -14.31
CA SER A 210 -15.44 6.97 -13.58
C SER A 210 -16.95 7.14 -13.41
N PHE A 211 -17.72 6.92 -14.48
CA PHE A 211 -19.18 7.02 -14.44
C PHE A 211 -19.82 5.98 -13.51
N ALA A 212 -19.40 4.72 -13.62
CA ALA A 212 -19.87 3.64 -12.73
C ALA A 212 -19.49 3.90 -11.26
N PHE A 213 -18.31 4.49 -11.00
CA PHE A 213 -17.94 4.88 -9.64
C PHE A 213 -18.83 6.00 -9.06
N ILE A 214 -19.21 7.01 -9.87
CA ILE A 214 -20.16 8.04 -9.42
C ILE A 214 -21.52 7.42 -9.10
N LEU A 215 -22.05 6.53 -9.94
CA LEU A 215 -23.30 5.81 -9.67
C LEU A 215 -23.20 4.92 -8.42
N PHE A 216 -22.06 4.27 -8.18
CA PHE A 216 -21.80 3.51 -6.98
C PHE A 216 -21.83 4.39 -5.71
N VAL A 217 -21.17 5.55 -5.73
CA VAL A 217 -21.19 6.52 -4.61
C VAL A 217 -22.62 7.00 -4.33
N LEU A 218 -23.35 7.42 -5.36
CA LEU A 218 -24.73 7.92 -5.23
C LEU A 218 -25.68 6.85 -4.69
N SER A 219 -25.65 5.63 -5.27
CA SER A 219 -26.47 4.51 -4.81
C SER A 219 -26.12 4.07 -3.38
N TRP A 220 -24.84 4.08 -2.99
CA TRP A 220 -24.43 3.77 -1.62
C TRP A 220 -25.06 4.72 -0.60
N ILE A 221 -25.00 6.03 -0.87
CA ILE A 221 -25.61 7.05 0.01
C ILE A 221 -27.13 6.85 0.08
N LEU A 222 -27.80 6.82 -1.08
CA LEU A 222 -29.26 6.78 -1.16
C LEU A 222 -29.84 5.50 -0.56
N LEU A 223 -29.26 4.33 -0.85
CA LEU A 223 -29.84 3.04 -0.44
C LEU A 223 -29.38 2.62 0.96
N ARG A 224 -28.07 2.70 1.27
CA ARG A 224 -27.50 2.14 2.51
C ARG A 224 -27.36 3.14 3.66
N LEU A 225 -27.20 4.44 3.37
CA LEU A 225 -27.04 5.48 4.40
C LEU A 225 -28.29 6.35 4.60
N ILE A 226 -29.23 6.34 3.64
CA ILE A 226 -30.49 7.07 3.73
C ILE A 226 -31.66 6.08 3.84
N TYR A 227 -31.97 5.30 2.80
CA TYR A 227 -33.19 4.48 2.80
C TYR A 227 -33.17 3.41 3.90
N PHE A 228 -32.07 2.64 4.02
CA PHE A 228 -31.92 1.59 5.02
C PHE A 228 -32.13 2.09 6.48
N PRO A 229 -31.42 3.12 6.99
CA PRO A 229 -31.65 3.56 8.37
C PRO A 229 -32.98 4.31 8.59
N PHE A 230 -33.40 5.20 7.69
CA PHE A 230 -34.56 6.06 7.94
C PHE A 230 -35.92 5.38 7.66
N TRP A 231 -35.97 4.34 6.82
CA TRP A 231 -37.20 3.58 6.55
C TRP A 231 -37.14 2.15 7.13
N VAL A 232 -36.09 1.39 6.82
CA VAL A 232 -36.04 -0.02 7.25
C VAL A 232 -35.77 -0.14 8.75
N LEU A 233 -34.68 0.43 9.26
CA LEU A 233 -34.39 0.37 10.71
C LEU A 233 -35.45 1.09 11.54
N TRP A 234 -36.03 2.19 11.03
CA TRP A 234 -37.19 2.83 11.66
C TRP A 234 -38.36 1.84 11.81
N SER A 235 -38.71 1.14 10.73
CA SER A 235 -39.82 0.18 10.74
C SER A 235 -39.53 -1.04 11.65
N THR A 236 -38.32 -1.59 11.61
CA THR A 236 -37.92 -2.73 12.46
C THR A 236 -37.70 -2.34 13.92
N SER A 237 -37.47 -1.07 14.24
CA SER A 237 -37.28 -0.60 15.63
C SER A 237 -38.57 -0.08 16.26
N TYR A 238 -39.44 0.56 15.49
CA TYR A 238 -40.62 1.29 15.98
C TYR A 238 -41.95 0.67 15.52
N GLU A 239 -42.17 0.50 14.21
CA GLU A 239 -43.46 0.04 13.68
C GLU A 239 -43.78 -1.41 14.09
N VAL A 240 -42.78 -2.29 14.19
CA VAL A 240 -42.97 -3.65 14.73
C VAL A 240 -43.39 -3.63 16.21
N VAL A 241 -42.88 -2.70 17.01
CA VAL A 241 -43.20 -2.62 18.46
C VAL A 241 -44.63 -2.11 18.68
N GLN A 242 -45.16 -1.34 17.72
CA GLN A 242 -46.57 -0.89 17.71
C GLN A 242 -47.55 -1.96 17.21
N THR A 243 -47.08 -2.95 16.44
CA THR A 243 -47.91 -3.97 15.81
C THR A 243 -47.83 -5.34 16.49
N LEU A 244 -46.76 -5.61 17.24
CA LEU A 244 -46.60 -6.83 18.04
C LEU A 244 -47.60 -6.89 19.19
N ASP A 245 -48.47 -7.90 19.15
CA ASP A 245 -49.31 -8.31 20.27
C ASP A 245 -48.44 -8.97 21.37
N LYS A 246 -48.16 -8.20 22.42
CA LYS A 246 -47.34 -8.61 23.57
C LYS A 246 -48.06 -9.56 24.53
N GLU A 247 -49.38 -9.65 24.46
CA GLU A 247 -50.16 -10.58 25.28
C GLU A 247 -50.17 -11.98 24.62
N LYS A 248 -50.26 -12.02 23.29
CA LYS A 248 -50.18 -13.26 22.51
C LYS A 248 -48.79 -13.87 22.45
N HIS A 249 -47.74 -13.04 22.35
CA HIS A 249 -46.34 -13.48 22.18
C HIS A 249 -45.38 -12.84 23.20
N PRO A 250 -45.53 -13.12 24.51
CA PRO A 250 -44.85 -12.39 25.58
C PRO A 250 -43.33 -12.63 25.69
N VAL A 251 -42.83 -13.77 25.21
CA VAL A 251 -41.40 -14.16 25.33
C VAL A 251 -40.71 -14.16 23.96
N ASP A 252 -41.27 -14.88 22.99
CA ASP A 252 -40.67 -15.05 21.67
C ASP A 252 -40.56 -13.75 20.86
N GLY A 253 -41.64 -12.95 20.82
CA GLY A 253 -41.69 -11.69 20.07
C GLY A 253 -40.56 -10.71 20.42
N PRO A 254 -40.35 -10.37 21.71
CA PRO A 254 -39.23 -9.54 22.15
C PRO A 254 -37.85 -10.11 21.79
N ILE A 255 -37.63 -11.43 21.96
CA ILE A 255 -36.34 -12.06 21.64
C ILE A 255 -36.04 -11.92 20.15
N TYR A 256 -37.01 -12.22 19.28
CA TYR A 256 -36.86 -12.14 17.84
C TYR A 256 -36.59 -10.69 17.38
N TYR A 257 -37.30 -9.73 18.00
CA TYR A 257 -37.09 -8.29 17.79
C TYR A 257 -35.65 -7.86 18.10
N TYR A 258 -35.12 -8.20 19.28
CA TYR A 258 -33.78 -7.76 19.69
C TYR A 258 -32.69 -8.39 18.82
N VAL A 259 -32.74 -9.71 18.60
CA VAL A 259 -31.73 -10.42 17.79
C VAL A 259 -31.67 -9.87 16.36
N PHE A 260 -32.83 -9.67 15.71
CA PHE A 260 -32.88 -9.18 14.34
C PHE A 260 -32.40 -7.71 14.24
N ASN A 261 -32.87 -6.83 15.12
CA ASN A 261 -32.41 -5.43 15.10
C ASN A 261 -30.92 -5.29 15.42
N THR A 262 -30.37 -6.01 16.40
CA THR A 262 -28.93 -5.97 16.70
C THR A 262 -28.08 -6.34 15.48
N LEU A 263 -28.51 -7.34 14.70
CA LEU A 263 -27.83 -7.72 13.46
C LEU A 263 -27.95 -6.66 12.36
N LEU A 264 -29.12 -6.02 12.20
CA LEU A 264 -29.30 -4.92 11.23
C LEU A 264 -28.52 -3.65 11.62
N PHE A 265 -28.42 -3.31 12.91
CA PHE A 265 -27.56 -2.22 13.40
C PHE A 265 -26.07 -2.55 13.21
N CYS A 266 -25.65 -3.80 13.42
CA CYS A 266 -24.31 -4.25 13.06
C CYS A 266 -24.03 -4.06 11.56
N LEU A 267 -24.99 -4.39 10.70
CA LEU A 267 -24.93 -4.14 9.26
C LEU A 267 -24.75 -2.64 8.94
N LEU A 268 -25.49 -1.75 9.62
CA LEU A 268 -25.34 -0.29 9.46
C LEU A 268 -23.93 0.20 9.83
N VAL A 269 -23.36 -0.29 10.95
CA VAL A 269 -21.98 0.06 11.36
C VAL A 269 -20.97 -0.32 10.28
N LEU A 270 -21.13 -1.49 9.66
CA LEU A 270 -20.30 -1.91 8.53
C LEU A 270 -20.48 -1.00 7.30
N HIS A 271 -21.69 -0.50 7.02
CA HIS A 271 -21.91 0.48 5.94
C HIS A 271 -21.26 1.83 6.19
N ILE A 272 -21.28 2.32 7.43
CA ILE A 272 -20.58 3.55 7.82
C ILE A 272 -19.07 3.36 7.67
N TYR A 273 -18.54 2.20 8.08
CA TYR A 273 -17.13 1.84 7.89
C TYR A 273 -16.71 1.88 6.41
N TRP A 274 -17.43 1.20 5.51
CA TRP A 274 -17.11 1.26 4.08
C TRP A 274 -17.40 2.62 3.45
N TRP A 275 -18.38 3.38 3.94
CA TRP A 275 -18.61 4.76 3.50
C TRP A 275 -17.39 5.64 3.73
N VAL A 276 -16.75 5.56 4.90
CA VAL A 276 -15.50 6.30 5.18
C VAL A 276 -14.40 5.96 4.17
N LEU A 277 -14.31 4.70 3.74
CA LEU A 277 -13.33 4.23 2.77
C LEU A 277 -13.65 4.70 1.34
N ILE A 278 -14.93 4.67 0.95
CA ILE A 278 -15.42 5.18 -0.34
C ILE A 278 -15.22 6.69 -0.43
N TYR A 279 -15.55 7.43 0.63
CA TYR A 279 -15.37 8.88 0.71
C TYR A 279 -13.89 9.29 0.61
N ARG A 280 -12.99 8.60 1.33
CA ARG A 280 -11.53 8.82 1.19
C ARG A 280 -11.04 8.61 -0.24
N MET A 281 -11.60 7.65 -0.98
CA MET A 281 -11.26 7.42 -2.39
C MET A 281 -11.83 8.50 -3.31
N LEU A 282 -13.06 8.95 -3.07
CA LEU A 282 -13.69 10.06 -3.81
C LEU A 282 -12.88 11.36 -3.67
N VAL A 283 -12.47 11.72 -2.45
CA VAL A 283 -11.64 12.91 -2.18
C VAL A 283 -10.32 12.83 -2.96
N LYS A 284 -9.63 11.68 -2.94
CA LYS A 284 -8.39 11.47 -3.71
C LYS A 284 -8.59 11.64 -5.22
N GLN A 285 -9.68 11.12 -5.78
CA GLN A 285 -9.99 11.30 -7.20
C GLN A 285 -10.27 12.76 -7.58
N ILE A 286 -10.98 13.51 -6.72
CA ILE A 286 -11.26 14.94 -6.94
C ILE A 286 -9.96 15.75 -6.88
N GLN A 287 -9.10 15.50 -5.88
CA GLN A 287 -7.79 16.15 -5.75
C GLN A 287 -6.90 15.88 -6.98
N ALA A 288 -6.83 14.63 -7.44
CA ALA A 288 -6.04 14.27 -8.63
C ALA A 288 -6.59 14.88 -9.93
N ARG A 289 -7.92 15.12 -10.04
CA ARG A 289 -8.50 15.85 -11.18
C ARG A 289 -8.29 17.36 -11.10
N GLY A 290 -8.30 17.96 -9.90
CA GLY A 290 -8.03 19.39 -9.72
C GLY A 290 -6.63 19.80 -10.18
N GLN A 291 -5.63 18.96 -9.87
CA GLN A 291 -4.25 19.16 -10.34
C GLN A 291 -4.12 19.16 -11.88
N LEU A 292 -5.00 18.45 -12.60
CA LEU A 292 -5.03 18.42 -14.07
C LEU A 292 -5.73 19.64 -14.69
N SER A 293 -6.56 20.39 -13.94
CA SER A 293 -7.24 21.59 -14.44
C SER A 293 -6.45 22.87 -14.23
N ASP A 294 -5.66 22.96 -13.15
CA ASP A 294 -4.84 24.15 -12.86
C ASP A 294 -3.66 24.28 -13.84
N ASP A 295 -3.06 23.15 -14.24
CA ASP A 295 -1.90 23.08 -15.16
C ASP A 295 -2.21 23.53 -16.61
N VAL A 296 -3.47 23.79 -16.96
CA VAL A 296 -3.91 24.14 -18.33
C VAL A 296 -4.38 25.60 -18.46
N ARG A 297 -4.44 26.38 -17.36
CA ARG A 297 -5.08 27.71 -17.38
C ARG A 297 -4.36 28.86 -16.64
N SER A 298 -3.10 28.71 -16.26
CA SER A 298 -2.41 29.75 -15.46
C SER A 298 -0.97 30.08 -15.88
N ASP A 299 -0.76 30.27 -17.19
CA ASP A 299 0.34 31.10 -17.70
C ASP A 299 -0.02 32.60 -17.55
N SER A 300 -0.26 33.06 -16.31
CA SER A 300 -0.40 34.48 -15.94
C SER A 300 -0.20 34.66 -14.45
N SER A 301 0.71 35.56 -14.06
CA SER A 301 0.94 35.93 -12.67
C SER A 301 -0.24 36.71 -12.08
N MET A 302 -0.86 36.20 -11.01
CA MET A 302 -1.32 37.07 -9.91
C MET A 302 -1.47 36.31 -8.58
N TYR A 303 -0.75 36.78 -7.57
CA TYR A 303 -1.03 36.41 -6.17
C TYR A 303 -2.22 37.22 -5.67
N VAL A 304 -3.22 36.56 -5.09
CA VAL A 304 -4.24 37.18 -4.25
C VAL A 304 -4.44 36.30 -3.02
N ALA A 305 -3.86 36.72 -1.89
CA ALA A 305 -4.35 36.39 -0.55
C ALA A 305 -5.65 37.22 -0.31
N ASP A 306 -6.53 36.95 0.65
CA ASP A 306 -6.35 36.52 2.06
C ASP A 306 -7.74 36.07 2.59
N SER A 307 -8.03 35.61 3.82
CA SER A 307 -7.29 35.31 5.07
C SER A 307 -8.15 34.29 5.87
N GLU A 308 -7.85 33.73 7.06
CA GLU A 308 -6.69 33.63 7.96
C GLU A 308 -6.54 32.13 8.35
N GLY A 309 -5.47 31.61 8.96
CA GLY A 309 -4.10 32.10 9.16
C GLY A 309 -3.19 30.85 9.28
N LEU A 310 -2.01 30.70 8.66
CA LEU A 310 -0.82 31.59 8.56
C LEU A 310 -0.05 31.66 9.89
N PHE A 311 1.29 31.54 9.97
CA PHE A 311 2.35 31.17 9.00
C PHE A 311 3.47 30.46 9.84
N LEU A 312 4.20 29.43 9.37
CA LEU A 312 5.30 29.45 8.39
C LEU A 312 6.49 30.38 8.74
N SER A 313 7.68 29.80 8.90
CA SER A 313 8.94 30.53 8.72
C SER A 313 9.63 29.98 7.47
N ARG A 314 9.77 30.84 6.45
CA ARG A 314 10.73 30.69 5.36
C ARG A 314 11.73 31.85 5.50
N ASN A 315 13.01 31.53 5.44
CA ASN A 315 14.08 32.53 5.55
C ASN A 315 13.99 33.53 4.39
N VAL A 316 14.00 34.83 4.72
CA VAL A 316 14.18 35.93 3.76
C VAL A 316 15.49 36.64 4.10
N THR A 317 16.44 36.59 3.17
CA THR A 317 17.72 37.31 3.28
C THR A 317 17.57 38.70 2.68
N PHE A 318 17.87 39.75 3.45
CA PHE A 318 17.93 41.12 2.94
C PHE A 318 19.36 41.51 2.57
N VAL A 319 19.54 42.05 1.36
CA VAL A 319 20.77 42.71 0.93
C VAL A 319 20.62 44.20 1.16
N ILE A 320 21.53 44.82 1.92
CA ILE A 320 21.54 46.29 2.11
C ILE A 320 22.62 46.90 1.23
N GLN A 321 22.21 47.86 0.39
CA GLN A 321 23.08 48.57 -0.56
C GLN A 321 23.18 50.04 -0.14
N GLY A 322 24.32 50.46 0.43
CA GLY A 322 24.54 51.88 0.75
C GLY A 322 25.73 52.21 1.65
N GLY A 323 26.72 52.91 1.09
CA GLY A 323 27.54 53.94 1.74
C GLY A 323 28.27 53.61 3.05
N LEU A 324 29.56 53.27 2.95
CA LEU A 324 30.47 53.26 4.10
C LEU A 324 30.94 54.70 4.42
N THR A 325 30.48 55.30 5.52
CA THR A 325 31.06 56.55 6.03
C THR A 325 31.16 56.57 7.56
N GLN A 326 32.30 57.07 8.04
CA GLN A 326 32.81 57.04 9.42
C GLN A 326 31.78 57.39 10.52
N MET A 327 31.72 56.64 11.63
CA MET A 327 32.45 57.01 12.86
C MET A 327 32.27 56.06 14.06
N LYS A 328 33.21 56.24 15.01
CA LYS A 328 33.42 55.53 16.28
C LYS A 328 32.22 55.62 17.25
N GLY A 329 31.91 54.51 17.91
CA GLY A 329 30.99 54.45 19.05
C GLY A 329 30.71 53.00 19.47
N LEU A 330 31.00 52.64 20.72
CA LEU A 330 30.78 51.28 21.22
C LEU A 330 29.37 51.19 21.81
N TYR A 331 28.56 50.24 21.31
CA TYR A 331 27.14 50.02 21.59
C TYR A 331 26.17 51.07 21.01
N ARG A 332 25.11 50.57 20.35
CA ARG A 332 23.83 51.24 20.15
C ARG A 332 22.73 50.27 20.54
N ASP A 333 21.76 50.73 21.32
CA ASP A 333 20.48 50.06 21.45
C ASP A 333 19.66 50.37 20.19
N PHE A 334 19.08 49.34 19.56
CA PHE A 334 18.11 49.53 18.48
C PHE A 334 16.71 49.36 19.05
N ARG A 335 15.86 50.40 18.90
CA ARG A 335 14.42 50.27 19.08
C ARG A 335 13.81 49.84 17.75
N LEU A 336 13.15 48.68 17.74
CA LEU A 336 12.22 48.29 16.69
C LEU A 336 10.81 48.51 17.24
N ASN A 337 10.09 49.46 16.65
CA ASN A 337 8.66 49.62 16.93
C ASN A 337 7.90 48.70 15.96
N VAL A 338 7.31 47.63 16.49
CA VAL A 338 6.47 46.71 15.71
C VAL A 338 5.03 47.21 15.81
N GLU A 339 4.57 47.92 14.79
CA GLU A 339 3.16 48.34 14.72
C GLU A 339 2.25 47.11 14.73
N GLY A 340 1.37 47.04 15.74
CA GLY A 340 0.40 45.93 15.91
C GLY A 340 0.41 45.29 17.30
N VAL A 341 1.51 45.37 18.06
CA VAL A 341 1.58 44.80 19.43
C VAL A 341 2.22 45.82 20.37
N GLY A 342 1.42 46.36 21.31
CA GLY A 342 1.82 47.44 22.22
C GLY A 342 2.80 47.06 23.33
N LYS A 343 4.00 46.58 22.97
CA LYS A 343 5.13 46.36 23.88
C LYS A 343 6.45 46.75 23.21
N GLU A 344 7.19 47.69 23.80
CA GLU A 344 8.60 47.92 23.46
C GLU A 344 9.48 46.82 24.07
N GLU A 345 10.33 46.16 23.26
CA GLU A 345 11.46 45.37 23.76
C GLU A 345 12.79 45.96 23.24
N ILE A 346 13.80 45.97 24.11
CA ILE A 346 15.13 46.55 23.83
C ILE A 346 16.13 45.40 23.69
N TYR A 347 16.73 45.26 22.51
CA TYR A 347 17.75 44.23 22.25
C TYR A 347 19.15 44.83 22.21
N ARG A 348 20.07 44.25 22.99
CA ARG A 348 21.47 44.70 23.12
C ARG A 348 22.42 43.74 22.41
N VAL A 349 23.05 44.20 21.32
CA VAL A 349 24.00 43.41 20.51
C VAL A 349 25.44 43.69 20.95
N LYS A 350 26.27 42.64 21.05
CA LYS A 350 27.70 42.73 21.35
C LYS A 350 28.52 42.30 20.13
N LYS A 351 29.49 43.13 19.72
CA LYS A 351 30.42 42.82 18.62
C LYS A 351 31.40 41.73 19.06
N ILE A 352 31.58 40.70 18.21
CA ILE A 352 32.64 39.69 18.29
C ILE A 352 33.44 39.79 16.99
N GLY A 353 34.77 39.85 17.09
CA GLY A 353 35.66 39.90 15.93
C GLY A 353 35.85 41.30 15.31
N ILE A 354 36.97 41.44 14.62
CA ILE A 354 37.32 42.57 13.76
C ILE A 354 37.60 41.92 12.39
N ASP A 355 37.07 42.54 11.33
CA ASP A 355 37.24 42.18 9.91
C ASP A 355 36.60 40.87 9.42
N ASP A 356 35.25 40.85 9.34
CA ASP A 356 34.47 40.26 8.23
C ASP A 356 32.95 40.59 8.38
N PRO A 357 32.12 40.48 7.32
CA PRO A 357 30.70 40.90 7.37
C PRO A 357 29.82 39.96 8.21
N VAL A 358 29.24 40.51 9.28
CA VAL A 358 28.48 39.76 10.29
C VAL A 358 27.09 39.35 9.79
N SER A 359 26.83 38.04 9.76
CA SER A 359 25.47 37.49 9.75
C SER A 359 25.00 37.26 11.20
N LEU A 360 23.82 37.78 11.57
CA LEU A 360 23.22 37.56 12.89
C LEU A 360 22.16 36.45 12.84
N GLU A 361 22.36 35.38 13.61
CA GLU A 361 21.28 34.46 14.00
C GLU A 361 20.76 34.82 15.40
N ILE A 362 19.42 34.91 15.54
CA ILE A 362 18.75 35.17 16.82
C ILE A 362 18.09 33.87 17.29
N PHE A 363 18.57 33.32 18.40
CA PHE A 363 17.99 32.13 19.02
C PHE A 363 16.87 32.50 20.00
N ILE A 364 15.62 32.16 19.66
CA ILE A 364 14.47 32.25 20.56
C ILE A 364 14.27 30.87 21.21
N ARG A 365 14.43 30.77 22.53
CA ARG A 365 14.03 29.59 23.31
C ARG A 365 12.59 29.77 23.83
N PRO A 366 11.64 28.87 23.54
CA PRO A 366 10.36 28.85 24.25
C PRO A 366 10.59 28.37 25.69
N THR A 367 10.16 29.16 26.67
CA THR A 367 10.03 28.71 28.06
C THR A 367 8.61 28.23 28.29
N THR A 368 8.45 26.97 28.70
CA THR A 368 7.15 26.36 29.01
C THR A 368 6.62 26.83 30.37
N PRO A 369 5.36 27.28 30.47
CA PRO A 369 4.70 27.46 31.77
C PRO A 369 4.10 26.14 32.26
N SER A 370 4.27 25.86 33.55
CA SER A 370 3.64 24.71 34.24
C SER A 370 2.22 25.03 34.68
N SER A 371 1.26 24.14 34.41
CA SER A 371 0.02 24.02 35.21
C SER A 371 -0.55 22.60 35.14
N SER A 372 -1.44 22.28 36.07
CA SER A 372 -1.66 20.92 36.59
C SER A 372 -2.88 20.19 36.04
N ILE A 373 -2.68 18.88 35.78
CA ILE A 373 -3.61 17.78 36.02
C ILE A 373 -5.04 17.95 35.47
N LEU A 374 -5.27 17.39 34.28
CA LEU A 374 -6.40 16.49 34.05
C LEU A 374 -5.89 15.24 33.34
N ARG A 375 -6.20 14.05 33.87
CA ARG A 375 -5.81 12.78 33.27
C ARG A 375 -6.71 12.50 32.07
N GLN A 376 -6.21 12.71 30.86
CA GLN A 376 -6.66 11.97 29.70
C GLN A 376 -5.56 10.99 29.31
N LYS A 377 -5.92 9.70 29.32
CA LYS A 377 -5.00 8.59 29.10
C LYS A 377 -4.95 8.33 27.59
N ASP A 378 -4.13 9.11 26.89
CA ASP A 378 -3.93 8.90 25.46
C ASP A 378 -3.24 7.56 25.25
N MET A 379 -4.06 6.62 24.78
CA MET A 379 -3.64 5.31 24.31
C MET A 379 -3.07 5.52 22.91
N GLU A 380 -1.76 5.39 22.78
CA GLU A 380 -1.06 5.57 21.49
C GLU A 380 -1.57 4.52 20.48
N ASP A 381 -2.42 4.97 19.57
CA ASP A 381 -3.03 4.14 18.52
C ASP A 381 -1.99 3.82 17.43
N VAL A 382 -1.17 2.80 17.69
CA VAL A 382 -0.13 2.21 16.81
C VAL A 382 -0.79 1.44 15.64
N LEU A 383 -1.82 2.03 15.03
CA LEU A 383 -2.68 1.43 13.99
C LEU A 383 -2.92 2.35 12.79
N THR A 384 -2.26 3.51 12.71
CA THR A 384 -2.62 4.59 11.75
C THR A 384 -1.68 4.79 10.55
N GLU A 385 -0.53 4.12 10.50
CA GLU A 385 0.37 4.10 9.31
C GLU A 385 -0.11 3.13 8.21
N ILE A 386 -0.99 2.18 8.53
CA ILE A 386 -1.55 1.24 7.54
C ILE A 386 -2.76 1.90 6.87
N PRO A 387 -2.83 2.02 5.52
CA PRO A 387 -4.01 2.55 4.86
C PRO A 387 -5.22 1.67 5.21
N PRO A 388 -6.33 2.25 5.74
CA PRO A 388 -7.35 1.44 6.39
C PRO A 388 -8.06 0.49 5.41
N PRO A 389 -8.59 -0.66 5.91
CA PRO A 389 -8.93 -1.79 5.06
C PRO A 389 -10.11 -1.52 4.13
N SER A 390 -9.81 -1.10 2.90
CA SER A 390 -10.79 -0.82 1.86
C SER A 390 -11.31 -2.10 1.22
N ARG A 391 -12.52 -2.05 0.65
CA ARG A 391 -13.14 -3.10 -0.21
C ARG A 391 -12.38 -3.35 -1.52
N PHE A 392 -11.19 -2.77 -1.63
CA PHE A 392 -10.27 -2.68 -2.74
C PHE A 392 -8.87 -2.88 -2.16
N PHE A 393 -7.98 -3.56 -2.88
CA PHE A 393 -6.56 -3.56 -2.48
C PHE A 393 -5.98 -2.13 -2.54
N GLN A 394 -4.88 -1.84 -1.81
CA GLN A 394 -4.16 -0.57 -2.00
C GLN A 394 -3.69 -0.40 -3.45
N GLU A 395 -3.31 -1.50 -4.11
CA GLU A 395 -3.09 -1.58 -5.57
C GLU A 395 -4.28 -1.05 -6.40
N GLU A 396 -5.50 -1.27 -5.91
CA GLU A 396 -6.74 -0.91 -6.60
C GLU A 396 -7.16 0.51 -6.31
N LEU A 397 -6.96 1.03 -5.08
CA LEU A 397 -7.03 2.48 -4.84
C LEU A 397 -6.04 3.22 -5.74
N ASN A 398 -4.81 2.70 -5.87
CA ASN A 398 -3.80 3.27 -6.75
C ASN A 398 -4.17 3.17 -8.25
N ASN A 399 -5.05 2.24 -8.64
CA ASN A 399 -5.64 2.23 -9.99
C ASN A 399 -6.72 3.31 -10.16
N PHE A 400 -7.39 3.75 -9.08
CA PHE A 400 -8.39 4.84 -9.15
C PHE A 400 -7.75 6.23 -9.16
N THR A 401 -6.52 6.37 -8.68
CA THR A 401 -5.63 7.48 -8.98
C THR A 401 -5.14 7.38 -10.43
N PRO A 402 -4.84 8.50 -11.14
CA PRO A 402 -4.02 8.43 -12.34
C PRO A 402 -2.69 7.71 -12.03
N PRO A 403 -2.14 6.91 -12.97
CA PRO A 403 -0.83 6.30 -12.73
C PRO A 403 0.17 7.41 -12.45
N PRO A 404 1.02 7.29 -11.41
CA PRO A 404 2.08 8.25 -11.19
C PRO A 404 2.91 8.35 -12.46
N GLN A 405 3.27 9.58 -12.87
CA GLN A 405 4.02 9.79 -14.10
C GLN A 405 5.25 8.88 -14.10
N PRO A 406 5.56 8.19 -15.22
CA PRO A 406 6.66 7.24 -15.26
C PRO A 406 7.96 7.98 -14.91
N LEU A 407 8.52 7.67 -13.75
CA LEU A 407 9.73 8.31 -13.27
C LEU A 407 10.85 8.13 -14.33
N PRO A 408 11.68 9.15 -14.59
CA PRO A 408 12.67 9.04 -15.64
C PRO A 408 13.67 7.94 -15.28
N SER A 409 14.09 7.17 -16.29
CA SER A 409 14.97 6.03 -16.07
C SER A 409 16.32 6.49 -15.51
N PRO A 410 16.91 5.77 -14.54
CA PRO A 410 18.24 6.08 -14.05
C PRO A 410 19.27 5.85 -15.16
N PHE A 411 20.34 6.64 -15.16
CA PHE A 411 21.37 6.60 -16.21
C PHE A 411 22.77 6.82 -15.63
N LEU A 412 23.78 6.32 -16.35
CA LEU A 412 25.18 6.46 -15.97
C LEU A 412 25.79 7.71 -16.61
N VAL A 413 26.47 8.52 -15.80
CA VAL A 413 27.31 9.62 -16.22
C VAL A 413 28.75 9.23 -15.95
N PHE A 414 29.59 9.21 -16.97
CA PHE A 414 31.01 8.93 -16.85
C PHE A 414 31.84 10.23 -16.92
N SER A 415 32.89 10.30 -16.11
CA SER A 415 33.95 11.32 -16.18
C SER A 415 34.56 11.34 -17.58
N ASN A 416 34.94 12.53 -18.07
CA ASN A 416 35.54 12.66 -19.40
C ASN A 416 37.02 12.19 -19.41
N PRO A 417 37.49 11.50 -20.46
CA PRO A 417 36.74 11.10 -21.66
C PRO A 417 35.79 9.92 -21.38
N LYS A 418 34.56 10.02 -21.91
CA LYS A 418 33.58 8.93 -21.88
C LYS A 418 34.19 7.67 -22.51
N PRO A 419 34.07 6.48 -21.90
CA PRO A 419 34.69 5.27 -22.44
C PRO A 419 33.99 4.84 -23.75
N ASP A 420 34.77 4.68 -24.82
CA ASP A 420 34.31 4.25 -26.16
C ASP A 420 33.84 2.80 -26.20
N GLN A 421 34.25 2.00 -25.21
CA GLN A 421 33.87 0.59 -25.04
C GLN A 421 33.28 0.37 -23.64
N PRO A 422 32.36 -0.59 -23.48
CA PRO A 422 31.80 -0.89 -22.17
C PRO A 422 32.86 -1.42 -21.20
N LEU A 423 32.82 -0.97 -19.95
CA LEU A 423 33.76 -1.36 -18.92
C LEU A 423 33.57 -2.84 -18.60
N ARG A 424 34.66 -3.63 -18.68
CA ARG A 424 34.66 -5.08 -18.40
C ARG A 424 35.54 -5.40 -17.20
N PRO A 425 35.13 -5.03 -15.97
CA PRO A 425 35.93 -5.34 -14.80
C PRO A 425 35.98 -6.85 -14.54
N SER A 426 37.10 -7.33 -14.03
CA SER A 426 37.24 -8.69 -13.51
C SER A 426 36.36 -8.86 -12.26
N LEU A 427 36.34 -7.85 -11.40
CA LEU A 427 35.52 -7.77 -10.20
C LEU A 427 34.80 -6.42 -10.11
N LEU A 428 33.49 -6.46 -9.93
CA LEU A 428 32.65 -5.31 -9.56
C LEU A 428 32.18 -5.48 -8.10
N ILE A 429 32.59 -4.58 -7.22
CA ILE A 429 32.13 -4.54 -5.83
C ILE A 429 31.03 -3.50 -5.70
N ILE A 430 29.89 -3.86 -5.11
CA ILE A 430 28.74 -2.97 -4.89
C ILE A 430 28.52 -2.84 -3.39
N ALA A 431 28.77 -1.65 -2.86
CA ALA A 431 28.63 -1.27 -1.46
C ALA A 431 27.24 -0.65 -1.22
N LEU A 432 26.39 -1.38 -0.50
CA LEU A 432 25.01 -0.98 -0.17
C LEU A 432 24.85 -0.62 1.31
N SER A 433 25.58 -1.31 2.18
CA SER A 433 25.51 -1.12 3.63
C SER A 433 26.41 0.01 4.16
N THR A 434 25.99 0.66 5.25
CA THR A 434 26.75 1.73 5.92
C THR A 434 28.19 1.33 6.29
N PRO A 435 28.46 0.11 6.82
CA PRO A 435 29.83 -0.36 7.04
C PRO A 435 30.65 -0.45 5.74
N SER A 436 30.05 -0.93 4.64
CA SER A 436 30.73 -1.01 3.34
C SER A 436 31.05 0.36 2.74
N HIS A 437 30.15 1.36 2.90
CA HIS A 437 30.41 2.74 2.49
C HIS A 437 31.61 3.33 3.24
N PHE A 438 31.71 3.11 4.55
CA PHE A 438 32.86 3.56 5.35
C PHE A 438 34.18 2.93 4.88
N VAL A 439 34.19 1.62 4.61
CA VAL A 439 35.38 0.92 4.11
C VAL A 439 35.87 1.53 2.79
N PHE A 440 35.00 1.70 1.79
CA PHE A 440 35.43 2.19 0.47
C PHE A 440 35.70 3.70 0.41
N HIS A 441 35.05 4.49 1.27
CA HIS A 441 35.40 5.90 1.43
C HIS A 441 36.85 6.08 1.91
N ASN A 442 37.36 5.18 2.75
CA ASN A 442 38.70 5.28 3.32
C ASN A 442 39.79 4.50 2.55
N VAL A 443 39.46 3.94 1.38
CA VAL A 443 40.47 3.42 0.43
C VAL A 443 41.23 4.60 -0.19
N SER A 444 42.56 4.59 -0.03
CA SER A 444 43.44 5.67 -0.47
C SER A 444 43.63 5.76 -1.98
N ASN A 445 43.68 4.63 -2.68
CA ASN A 445 44.03 4.57 -4.11
C ASN A 445 42.80 4.30 -5.01
N LYS A 446 41.89 5.27 -5.10
CA LYS A 446 40.69 5.20 -5.95
C LYS A 446 40.52 6.43 -6.85
N SER A 447 40.00 6.24 -8.05
CA SER A 447 39.66 7.32 -9.00
C SER A 447 38.17 7.28 -9.36
N LEU A 448 37.50 8.44 -9.42
CA LEU A 448 36.08 8.54 -9.76
C LEU A 448 35.86 8.45 -11.28
N ILE A 449 35.33 7.32 -11.76
CA ILE A 449 35.05 7.11 -13.19
C ILE A 449 33.65 7.62 -13.57
N GLY A 450 32.71 7.70 -12.62
CA GLY A 450 31.37 8.21 -12.90
C GLY A 450 30.39 8.08 -11.75
N SER A 451 29.13 8.40 -12.03
CA SER A 451 28.03 8.29 -11.08
C SER A 451 26.75 7.78 -11.78
N LEU A 452 25.95 7.01 -11.05
CA LEU A 452 24.58 6.67 -11.43
C LEU A 452 23.64 7.78 -10.95
N ILE A 453 22.89 8.36 -11.87
CA ILE A 453 21.90 9.39 -11.58
C ILE A 453 20.54 8.73 -11.41
N LEU A 454 19.91 8.96 -10.25
CA LEU A 454 18.50 8.68 -9.99
C LEU A 454 17.75 10.02 -10.03
N PRO A 455 16.97 10.32 -11.08
CA PRO A 455 16.34 11.64 -11.28
C PRO A 455 15.43 12.10 -10.14
N GLU A 456 14.89 11.17 -9.36
CA GLU A 456 14.05 11.44 -8.19
C GLU A 456 14.83 11.78 -6.90
N VAL A 457 16.15 11.58 -6.87
CA VAL A 457 16.97 11.85 -5.68
C VAL A 457 17.51 13.29 -5.75
N PRO A 458 17.17 14.18 -4.80
CA PRO A 458 17.64 15.56 -4.83
C PRO A 458 19.15 15.63 -4.55
N PHE A 459 19.88 16.35 -5.40
CA PHE A 459 21.30 16.66 -5.22
C PHE A 459 21.59 17.64 -4.07
N ALA A 460 20.55 18.26 -3.51
CA ALA A 460 20.67 19.22 -2.41
C ALA A 460 21.26 18.56 -1.15
N GLY A 461 22.41 19.07 -0.69
CA GLY A 461 23.14 18.55 0.46
C GLY A 461 24.29 17.59 0.12
N ASN A 462 24.57 17.33 -1.17
CA ASN A 462 25.80 16.65 -1.58
C ASN A 462 26.99 17.63 -1.56
N SER A 463 28.16 17.11 -1.19
CA SER A 463 29.42 17.83 -1.19
C SER A 463 30.04 17.89 -2.59
N VAL A 464 30.97 18.84 -2.82
CA VAL A 464 31.70 18.98 -4.10
C VAL A 464 32.72 17.85 -4.28
N GLU A 465 33.34 17.42 -3.18
CA GLU A 465 34.13 16.20 -3.10
C GLU A 465 33.29 15.07 -2.46
N PRO A 466 33.40 13.81 -2.92
CA PRO A 466 32.53 12.74 -2.45
C PRO A 466 32.66 12.47 -0.95
N SER A 467 31.57 12.67 -0.21
CA SER A 467 31.51 12.51 1.25
C SER A 467 30.71 11.28 1.70
N LEU A 468 30.92 10.84 2.95
CA LEU A 468 30.11 9.80 3.60
C LEU A 468 28.64 10.22 3.88
N GLY A 469 28.33 11.52 3.76
CA GLY A 469 27.00 12.08 3.99
C GLY A 469 26.16 12.24 2.73
N ASP A 470 26.78 12.17 1.55
CA ASP A 470 26.14 12.45 0.26
C ASP A 470 25.04 11.42 -0.08
N LYS A 471 24.01 11.88 -0.80
CA LYS A 471 22.97 11.03 -1.40
C LYS A 471 23.35 10.69 -2.85
N SER A 472 24.57 10.18 -3.03
CA SER A 472 25.14 9.91 -4.35
C SER A 472 25.24 8.40 -4.64
N CYS A 473 25.44 8.05 -5.91
CA CYS A 473 25.79 6.69 -6.31
C CYS A 473 27.02 6.75 -7.21
N ASN A 474 28.21 6.57 -6.63
CA ASN A 474 29.48 6.85 -7.29
C ASN A 474 30.22 5.57 -7.66
N ILE A 475 30.94 5.62 -8.79
CA ILE A 475 31.64 4.50 -9.40
C ILE A 475 33.13 4.85 -9.45
N TYR A 476 33.93 4.07 -8.75
CA TYR A 476 35.36 4.26 -8.61
C TYR A 476 36.13 3.11 -9.25
N ALA A 477 37.27 3.39 -9.89
CA ALA A 477 38.31 2.39 -10.13
C ALA A 477 39.23 2.33 -8.92
N LEU A 478 39.65 1.11 -8.57
CA LEU A 478 40.76 0.90 -7.65
C LEU A 478 42.06 0.86 -8.45
N ASN A 479 42.91 1.86 -8.24
CA ASN A 479 44.21 1.92 -8.88
C ASN A 479 45.18 1.08 -8.02
N GLY A 480 45.92 0.14 -8.62
CA GLY A 480 46.87 -0.72 -7.89
C GLY A 480 46.83 -2.19 -8.29
N ALA A 481 45.75 -2.65 -8.91
CA ALA A 481 45.73 -3.92 -9.64
C ALA A 481 46.58 -3.81 -10.93
N PRO A 482 47.19 -4.91 -11.42
CA PRO A 482 47.89 -4.90 -12.70
C PRO A 482 46.94 -4.51 -13.84
N ALA A 483 47.47 -3.93 -14.93
CA ALA A 483 46.66 -3.34 -16.01
C ALA A 483 45.69 -4.29 -16.73
N SER A 484 45.80 -5.60 -16.50
CA SER A 484 44.89 -6.64 -16.96
C SER A 484 43.66 -6.89 -16.07
N ASP A 485 43.59 -6.29 -14.88
CA ASP A 485 42.69 -6.68 -13.79
C ASP A 485 41.92 -5.47 -13.22
N LEU A 486 41.00 -4.92 -14.03
CA LEU A 486 40.20 -3.76 -13.65
C LEU A 486 39.20 -4.11 -12.55
N VAL A 487 39.38 -3.54 -11.36
CA VAL A 487 38.40 -3.62 -10.26
C VAL A 487 37.62 -2.31 -10.14
N LEU A 488 36.29 -2.41 -10.15
CA LEU A 488 35.37 -1.29 -9.95
C LEU A 488 34.64 -1.41 -8.61
N VAL A 489 34.43 -0.28 -7.95
CA VAL A 489 33.65 -0.15 -6.72
C VAL A 489 32.49 0.82 -6.96
N VAL A 490 31.26 0.37 -6.72
CA VAL A 490 30.05 1.20 -6.76
C VAL A 490 29.57 1.44 -5.34
N SER A 491 29.61 2.69 -4.89
CA SER A 491 29.10 3.10 -3.57
C SER A 491 27.71 3.70 -3.72
N VAL A 492 26.67 2.98 -3.27
CA VAL A 492 25.26 3.39 -3.39
C VAL A 492 24.80 4.02 -2.07
N GLN A 493 25.01 5.33 -1.91
CA GLN A 493 24.64 6.06 -0.67
C GLN A 493 23.23 6.69 -0.75
N CYS A 494 22.67 6.81 -1.95
CA CYS A 494 21.28 7.22 -2.16
C CYS A 494 20.30 6.09 -1.79
N PRO A 495 19.15 6.38 -1.15
CA PRO A 495 18.12 5.38 -0.92
C PRO A 495 17.48 4.95 -2.25
N VAL A 496 17.38 3.64 -2.48
CA VAL A 496 16.74 3.06 -3.67
C VAL A 496 15.51 2.28 -3.24
N SER A 497 14.32 2.70 -3.68
CA SER A 497 13.07 1.99 -3.36
C SER A 497 12.99 0.62 -4.05
N ALA A 498 12.22 -0.30 -3.46
CA ALA A 498 12.04 -1.66 -3.99
C ALA A 498 11.55 -1.66 -5.46
N ASP A 499 10.63 -0.76 -5.81
CA ASP A 499 10.11 -0.59 -7.18
C ASP A 499 11.20 -0.19 -8.18
N ARG A 500 12.23 0.55 -7.72
CA ARG A 500 13.34 1.04 -8.54
C ARG A 500 14.54 0.11 -8.57
N ALA A 501 14.66 -0.81 -7.61
CA ALA A 501 15.76 -1.75 -7.46
C ALA A 501 16.08 -2.52 -8.75
N ASN A 502 15.06 -3.06 -9.44
CA ASN A 502 15.23 -3.80 -10.69
C ASN A 502 15.77 -2.93 -11.85
N VAL A 503 15.36 -1.66 -11.92
CA VAL A 503 15.80 -0.73 -12.97
C VAL A 503 17.24 -0.29 -12.71
N VAL A 504 17.57 0.03 -11.45
CA VAL A 504 18.94 0.35 -11.01
C VAL A 504 19.89 -0.83 -11.26
N ALA A 505 19.49 -2.05 -10.88
CA ALA A 505 20.26 -3.27 -11.15
C ALA A 505 20.45 -3.53 -12.66
N LYS A 506 19.44 -3.24 -13.50
CA LYS A 506 19.55 -3.33 -14.96
C LYS A 506 20.58 -2.35 -15.55
N VAL A 507 20.73 -1.16 -14.95
CA VAL A 507 21.69 -0.14 -15.42
C VAL A 507 23.11 -0.42 -14.93
N LEU A 508 23.28 -0.82 -13.67
CA LEU A 508 24.58 -1.21 -13.10
C LEU A 508 25.14 -2.50 -13.68
N LEU A 509 24.28 -3.47 -14.03
CA LEU A 509 24.63 -4.74 -14.69
C LEU A 509 24.05 -4.75 -16.11
N GLY A 510 24.33 -3.67 -16.83
CA GLY A 510 23.75 -3.30 -18.12
C GLY A 510 24.73 -3.41 -19.28
N GLU A 511 24.55 -2.55 -20.28
CA GLU A 511 25.40 -2.52 -21.48
C GLU A 511 26.74 -1.80 -21.23
N HIS A 512 26.77 -0.82 -20.32
CA HIS A 512 27.97 0.00 -20.06
C HIS A 512 28.98 -0.63 -19.10
N ILE A 513 28.55 -1.56 -18.24
CA ILE A 513 29.39 -2.26 -17.26
C ILE A 513 29.03 -3.75 -17.31
N VAL A 514 29.97 -4.57 -17.80
CA VAL A 514 29.80 -6.00 -18.02
C VAL A 514 30.86 -6.75 -17.20
N PRO A 515 30.61 -7.00 -15.90
CA PRO A 515 31.58 -7.61 -15.00
C PRO A 515 31.73 -9.12 -15.21
N GLN A 516 32.93 -9.66 -14.99
CA GLN A 516 33.14 -11.11 -14.95
C GLN A 516 32.71 -11.74 -13.63
N ARG A 517 32.86 -11.00 -12.52
CA ARG A 517 32.48 -11.41 -11.16
C ARG A 517 31.92 -10.21 -10.39
N VAL A 518 30.94 -10.43 -9.52
CA VAL A 518 30.28 -9.38 -8.74
C VAL A 518 30.27 -9.75 -7.26
N LEU A 519 30.72 -8.83 -6.41
CA LEU A 519 30.58 -8.89 -4.95
C LEU A 519 29.59 -7.81 -4.50
N ILE A 520 28.50 -8.19 -3.84
CA ILE A 520 27.54 -7.27 -3.25
C ILE A 520 27.72 -7.30 -1.73
N LEU A 521 27.80 -6.14 -1.09
CA LEU A 521 27.94 -6.01 0.37
C LEU A 521 26.74 -5.26 0.95
N ASP A 522 25.92 -5.98 1.72
CA ASP A 522 24.70 -5.45 2.33
C ASP A 522 24.59 -5.83 3.82
N SER A 523 23.58 -5.29 4.52
CA SER A 523 23.27 -5.59 5.92
C SER A 523 21.95 -6.33 6.06
N VAL A 524 21.89 -7.26 7.01
CA VAL A 524 20.65 -7.97 7.35
C VAL A 524 19.74 -7.01 8.11
N GLN A 525 18.46 -6.97 7.76
CA GLN A 525 17.44 -6.34 8.61
C GLN A 525 16.87 -7.41 9.56
N SER A 526 16.74 -7.08 10.85
CA SER A 526 16.25 -8.02 11.88
C SER A 526 14.90 -8.65 11.53
N GLN A 527 13.98 -7.86 10.96
CA GLN A 527 12.65 -8.28 10.51
C GLN A 527 12.66 -9.36 9.42
N ASN A 528 13.74 -9.46 8.64
CA ASN A 528 13.86 -10.37 7.50
C ASN A 528 14.64 -11.66 7.84
N PHE A 529 15.07 -11.81 9.10
CA PHE A 529 15.85 -12.97 9.57
C PHE A 529 15.01 -13.85 10.49
N ARG A 530 14.98 -15.16 10.22
CA ARG A 530 14.06 -16.09 10.89
C ARG A 530 14.46 -16.44 12.34
N ALA A 531 15.73 -16.32 12.68
CA ALA A 531 16.24 -16.57 14.03
C ALA A 531 16.45 -15.25 14.80
N LYS A 532 16.80 -15.32 16.08
CA LYS A 532 17.18 -14.11 16.84
C LYS A 532 18.62 -13.73 16.51
N LEU A 533 18.84 -12.50 16.04
CA LEU A 533 20.15 -11.88 15.92
C LEU A 533 20.40 -11.03 17.17
N SER A 534 21.44 -11.33 17.94
CA SER A 534 21.87 -10.47 19.04
C SER A 534 22.53 -9.20 18.49
N PRO A 535 22.28 -7.99 19.04
CA PRO A 535 23.01 -6.79 18.63
C PRO A 535 24.50 -6.82 19.04
N ASP A 536 24.86 -7.65 20.01
CA ASP A 536 26.23 -7.78 20.52
C ASP A 536 27.10 -8.76 19.72
N GLU A 537 26.48 -9.55 18.83
CA GLU A 537 27.15 -10.58 18.04
C GLU A 537 27.30 -10.17 16.58
N THR A 538 28.50 -10.36 16.04
CA THR A 538 28.86 -10.01 14.67
C THR A 538 28.72 -11.22 13.75
N TYR A 539 27.84 -11.14 12.75
CA TYR A 539 27.62 -12.19 11.76
C TYR A 539 27.85 -11.70 10.34
N ALA A 540 28.34 -12.59 9.48
CA ALA A 540 28.35 -12.40 8.03
C ALA A 540 27.98 -13.71 7.34
N PHE A 541 27.00 -13.63 6.45
CA PHE A 541 26.49 -14.76 5.68
C PHE A 541 26.68 -14.52 4.18
N LYS A 542 26.73 -15.61 3.40
CA LYS A 542 26.85 -15.53 1.94
C LYS A 542 25.65 -16.13 1.18
N LEU A 543 25.38 -15.56 0.02
CA LEU A 543 24.52 -16.10 -1.04
C LEU A 543 25.25 -16.01 -2.37
N GLU A 544 25.29 -17.12 -3.11
CA GLU A 544 26.06 -17.24 -4.36
C GLU A 544 25.17 -17.72 -5.51
N THR A 545 25.37 -17.17 -6.71
CA THR A 545 24.77 -17.64 -7.97
C THR A 545 25.22 -19.07 -8.32
N THR A 546 24.48 -19.80 -9.16
CA THR A 546 24.87 -21.16 -9.57
C THR A 546 26.24 -21.17 -10.26
N SER A 547 26.52 -20.21 -11.14
CA SER A 547 27.79 -20.09 -11.85
C SER A 547 29.00 -19.84 -10.94
N GLU A 548 28.81 -19.21 -9.77
CA GLU A 548 29.86 -19.05 -8.76
C GLU A 548 30.08 -20.35 -7.96
N ARG A 549 29.06 -21.20 -7.83
CA ARG A 549 29.16 -22.52 -7.17
C ARG A 549 29.74 -23.59 -8.09
N GLU A 550 29.32 -23.62 -9.35
CA GLU A 550 29.78 -24.60 -10.36
C GLU A 550 31.28 -24.45 -10.69
N GLY A 551 31.85 -23.26 -10.50
CA GLY A 551 33.30 -23.02 -10.58
C GLY A 551 34.15 -23.78 -9.54
N LEU A 552 33.54 -24.48 -8.58
CA LEU A 552 34.23 -25.29 -7.57
C LEU A 552 34.64 -26.69 -8.06
N ASP A 553 33.95 -27.25 -9.07
CA ASP A 553 34.15 -28.64 -9.50
C ASP A 553 35.17 -28.79 -10.66
N GLY A 554 35.55 -27.69 -11.30
CA GLY A 554 36.60 -27.66 -12.33
C GLY A 554 37.98 -27.43 -11.71
N GLY A 555 38.94 -28.34 -11.95
CA GLY A 555 40.27 -28.36 -11.30
C GLY A 555 41.24 -27.20 -11.55
N SER A 556 40.79 -26.03 -12.00
CA SER A 556 41.55 -24.78 -11.98
C SER A 556 41.18 -23.98 -10.73
N GLY A 557 42.15 -23.70 -9.85
CA GLY A 557 41.94 -23.23 -8.47
C GLY A 557 41.42 -21.80 -8.26
N ASP A 558 40.41 -21.37 -9.01
CA ASP A 558 39.76 -20.06 -8.86
C ASP A 558 38.76 -20.08 -7.68
N SER A 559 39.30 -20.02 -6.45
CA SER A 559 38.55 -20.16 -5.20
C SER A 559 37.29 -19.29 -5.12
N ALA A 560 36.21 -19.82 -4.52
CA ALA A 560 35.04 -19.06 -4.13
C ALA A 560 35.44 -17.80 -3.34
N LEU A 561 34.83 -16.66 -3.70
CA LEU A 561 35.31 -15.33 -3.29
C LEU A 561 35.27 -15.14 -1.77
N LEU A 562 34.27 -15.73 -1.11
CA LEU A 562 34.09 -15.72 0.35
C LEU A 562 34.14 -17.13 0.96
N LYS A 563 35.17 -17.92 0.59
CA LYS A 563 35.41 -19.26 1.16
C LYS A 563 35.45 -19.22 2.69
N GLY A 564 34.57 -19.97 3.35
CA GLY A 564 34.48 -20.05 4.82
C GLY A 564 33.58 -19.02 5.51
N LEU A 565 32.70 -18.32 4.78
CA LEU A 565 31.47 -17.77 5.37
C LEU A 565 30.33 -18.80 5.26
N ASP A 566 29.44 -18.80 6.26
CA ASP A 566 28.24 -19.63 6.26
C ASP A 566 27.20 -19.14 5.25
N TYR A 567 26.44 -20.06 4.67
CA TYR A 567 25.34 -19.69 3.78
C TYR A 567 24.19 -19.03 4.57
N PHE A 568 23.53 -18.06 3.94
CA PHE A 568 22.39 -17.37 4.55
C PHE A 568 21.27 -18.37 4.92
N PRO A 569 20.73 -18.32 6.17
CA PRO A 569 19.84 -19.35 6.68
C PRO A 569 18.55 -19.55 5.87
N SER A 570 18.16 -20.82 5.74
CA SER A 570 16.93 -21.20 5.03
C SER A 570 15.67 -20.68 5.73
N GLY A 571 14.87 -19.89 5.00
CA GLY A 571 13.67 -19.24 5.51
C GLY A 571 13.87 -17.82 6.02
N SER A 572 15.10 -17.27 5.97
CA SER A 572 15.34 -15.82 5.99
C SER A 572 15.23 -15.24 4.58
N VAL A 573 14.94 -13.95 4.44
CA VAL A 573 14.71 -13.27 3.16
C VAL A 573 15.74 -12.16 2.95
N VAL A 574 16.13 -11.93 1.70
CA VAL A 574 16.84 -10.72 1.27
C VAL A 574 15.94 -10.01 0.25
N GLU A 575 15.83 -8.69 0.38
CA GLU A 575 14.97 -7.85 -0.46
C GLU A 575 15.73 -6.64 -1.05
N GLY A 576 14.99 -5.72 -1.69
CA GLY A 576 15.55 -4.48 -2.21
C GLY A 576 16.63 -4.66 -3.29
N LEU A 577 17.61 -3.75 -3.30
CA LEU A 577 18.62 -3.65 -4.35
C LEU A 577 19.61 -4.84 -4.35
N ALA A 578 19.99 -5.37 -3.19
CA ALA A 578 20.87 -6.54 -3.11
C ALA A 578 20.25 -7.78 -3.78
N ALA A 579 18.97 -8.04 -3.49
CA ALA A 579 18.22 -9.14 -4.11
C ALA A 579 18.09 -8.94 -5.63
N ALA A 580 17.77 -7.73 -6.08
CA ALA A 580 17.65 -7.40 -7.51
C ALA A 580 18.99 -7.59 -8.25
N LEU A 581 20.11 -7.15 -7.67
CA LEU A 581 21.45 -7.32 -8.23
C LEU A 581 21.87 -8.79 -8.32
N LEU A 582 21.70 -9.57 -7.24
CA LEU A 582 22.06 -10.99 -7.25
C LEU A 582 21.20 -11.80 -8.23
N SER A 583 19.89 -11.53 -8.27
CA SER A 583 18.96 -12.10 -9.25
C SER A 583 19.36 -11.74 -10.68
N ARG A 584 19.84 -10.51 -10.90
CA ARG A 584 20.34 -10.07 -12.22
C ARG A 584 21.64 -10.77 -12.62
N CYS A 585 22.55 -11.03 -11.69
CA CYS A 585 23.74 -11.87 -11.93
C CYS A 585 23.32 -13.29 -12.35
N GLN A 586 22.41 -13.92 -11.62
CA GLN A 586 21.88 -15.25 -11.93
C GLN A 586 21.25 -15.31 -13.34
N MET A 587 20.38 -14.36 -13.68
CA MET A 587 19.75 -14.25 -15.01
C MET A 587 20.74 -14.00 -16.16
N ARG A 588 21.92 -13.45 -15.88
CA ARG A 588 22.97 -13.16 -16.87
C ARG A 588 24.10 -14.19 -16.89
N ASN A 589 24.02 -15.24 -16.08
CA ASN A 589 25.10 -16.22 -15.86
C ASN A 589 26.42 -15.56 -15.43
N ILE A 590 26.34 -14.49 -14.62
CA ILE A 590 27.50 -13.79 -14.05
C ILE A 590 27.79 -14.39 -12.67
N ARG A 591 29.07 -14.67 -12.41
CA ARG A 591 29.56 -15.12 -11.10
C ARG A 591 29.27 -14.06 -10.03
N GLY A 592 28.24 -14.26 -9.22
CA GLY A 592 27.76 -13.29 -8.23
C GLY A 592 27.76 -13.84 -6.80
N THR A 593 28.34 -13.07 -5.88
CA THR A 593 28.36 -13.33 -4.44
C THR A 593 27.78 -12.14 -3.69
N LEU A 594 26.78 -12.38 -2.85
CA LEU A 594 26.23 -11.42 -1.91
C LEU A 594 26.68 -11.79 -0.50
N CYS A 595 27.37 -10.85 0.17
CA CYS A 595 27.66 -10.90 1.59
C CYS A 595 26.64 -10.05 2.35
N VAL A 596 25.96 -10.65 3.33
CA VAL A 596 24.99 -9.94 4.17
C VAL A 596 25.48 -9.98 5.62
N SER A 597 25.66 -8.81 6.22
CA SER A 597 26.31 -8.65 7.53
C SER A 597 25.38 -8.11 8.62
N TRP A 598 25.72 -8.36 9.88
CA TRP A 598 24.97 -7.91 11.06
C TRP A 598 25.94 -7.60 12.22
N PRO A 599 25.71 -6.56 13.05
CA PRO A 599 24.63 -5.55 12.96
C PRO A 599 24.89 -4.44 11.93
N GLN A 600 23.82 -3.80 11.42
CA GLN A 600 23.91 -2.75 10.39
C GLN A 600 24.80 -1.55 10.77
N TYR A 601 24.87 -1.21 12.07
CA TYR A 601 25.62 -0.05 12.58
C TYR A 601 26.65 -0.47 13.65
N SER A 602 27.61 -1.32 13.28
CA SER A 602 28.67 -1.79 14.18
C SER A 602 30.07 -1.71 13.56
N SER A 603 31.04 -1.22 14.32
CA SER A 603 32.46 -1.18 13.95
C SER A 603 33.05 -2.59 13.81
N SER A 604 32.56 -3.56 14.60
CA SER A 604 32.91 -4.97 14.45
C SER A 604 32.65 -5.51 13.03
N VAL A 605 31.59 -5.05 12.36
CA VAL A 605 31.26 -5.41 10.98
C VAL A 605 32.21 -4.73 9.98
N VAL A 606 32.63 -3.49 10.23
CA VAL A 606 33.64 -2.81 9.41
C VAL A 606 34.96 -3.58 9.48
N VAL A 607 35.41 -3.98 10.67
CA VAL A 607 36.62 -4.80 10.86
C VAL A 607 36.48 -6.16 10.16
N LEU A 608 35.32 -6.82 10.28
CA LEU A 608 35.04 -8.08 9.59
C LEU A 608 35.12 -7.93 8.07
N ILE A 609 34.46 -6.92 7.48
CA ILE A 609 34.48 -6.63 6.04
C ILE A 609 35.91 -6.28 5.57
N LYS A 610 36.64 -5.42 6.29
CA LYS A 610 38.06 -5.14 5.99
C LYS A 610 38.89 -6.42 5.96
N SER A 611 38.73 -7.29 6.95
CA SER A 611 39.47 -8.56 7.04
C SER A 611 39.13 -9.55 5.91
N LEU A 612 37.86 -9.59 5.46
CA LEU A 612 37.42 -10.41 4.34
C LEU A 612 37.99 -9.89 3.03
N LEU A 613 37.92 -8.57 2.79
CA LEU A 613 38.46 -7.94 1.60
C LEU A 613 39.98 -8.09 1.52
N GLN A 614 40.72 -7.69 2.54
CA GLN A 614 42.20 -7.76 2.57
C GLN A 614 42.73 -9.18 2.36
N LYS A 615 42.11 -10.19 2.99
CA LYS A 615 42.61 -11.58 2.91
C LYS A 615 42.24 -12.30 1.61
N LYS A 616 41.09 -11.99 1.01
CA LYS A 616 40.48 -12.86 -0.03
C LYS A 616 40.08 -12.16 -1.34
N VAL A 617 40.02 -10.83 -1.37
CA VAL A 617 39.41 -10.08 -2.50
C VAL A 617 40.31 -8.99 -3.05
N LEU A 618 40.98 -8.22 -2.18
CA LEU A 618 41.79 -7.05 -2.50
C LEU A 618 43.12 -7.12 -1.74
N GLN A 619 43.93 -8.12 -2.08
CA GLN A 619 45.26 -8.30 -1.51
C GLN A 619 46.16 -7.11 -1.88
N GLY A 620 46.77 -6.46 -0.89
CA GLY A 620 47.67 -5.32 -1.08
C GLY A 620 47.03 -3.93 -1.05
N PHE A 621 45.70 -3.81 -0.91
CA PHE A 621 45.04 -2.52 -0.69
C PHE A 621 45.00 -2.16 0.80
N ASP A 622 45.33 -0.91 1.12
CA ASP A 622 45.19 -0.36 2.46
C ASP A 622 43.78 0.26 2.65
N PHE A 623 43.17 -0.06 3.79
CA PHE A 623 41.82 0.35 4.18
C PHE A 623 41.93 1.04 5.55
N GLY A 624 42.31 2.32 5.53
CA GLY A 624 42.84 3.05 6.68
C GLY A 624 42.04 2.95 7.99
N SER A 625 42.74 3.15 9.11
CA SER A 625 42.19 3.01 10.46
C SER A 625 42.09 4.35 11.22
N SER A 626 40.87 4.84 11.43
CA SER A 626 40.54 5.73 12.55
C SER A 626 39.24 5.24 13.21
N GLY A 627 39.38 4.56 14.36
CA GLY A 627 38.24 3.96 15.06
C GLY A 627 37.24 4.98 15.60
N GLU A 628 37.70 6.18 15.96
CA GLU A 628 36.86 7.26 16.50
C GLU A 628 35.92 7.85 15.43
N ASP A 629 36.40 8.06 14.20
CA ASP A 629 35.56 8.53 13.09
C ASP A 629 34.56 7.46 12.65
N GLU A 630 34.96 6.19 12.71
CA GLU A 630 34.12 5.03 12.41
C GLU A 630 32.91 4.94 13.34
N GLU A 631 33.14 4.97 14.65
CA GLU A 631 32.08 4.90 15.66
C GLU A 631 31.17 6.13 15.60
N LYS A 632 31.75 7.33 15.44
CA LYS A 632 31.01 8.59 15.30
C LYS A 632 30.11 8.59 14.05
N TYR A 633 30.60 8.09 12.91
CA TYR A 633 29.82 7.97 11.69
C TYR A 633 28.67 6.98 11.83
N LEU A 634 28.95 5.77 12.35
CA LEU A 634 27.94 4.72 12.54
C LEU A 634 26.85 5.15 13.54
N ARG A 635 27.23 5.84 14.64
CA ARG A 635 26.27 6.39 15.62
C ARG A 635 25.41 7.50 15.00
N SER A 636 26.00 8.41 14.22
CA SER A 636 25.26 9.47 13.53
C SER A 636 24.25 8.90 12.53
N ARG A 637 24.63 7.85 11.78
CA ARG A 637 23.72 7.16 10.86
C ARG A 637 22.61 6.40 11.58
N ARG A 638 22.91 5.69 12.66
CA ARG A 638 21.89 5.00 13.50
C ARG A 638 20.81 5.97 13.97
N ILE A 639 21.19 7.14 14.49
CA ILE A 639 20.23 8.17 14.96
C ILE A 639 19.38 8.74 13.82
N LYS A 640 19.98 8.91 12.62
CA LYS A 640 19.30 9.49 11.45
C LYS A 640 18.28 8.53 10.82
N ASP A 641 18.61 7.24 10.82
CA ASP A 641 17.79 6.21 10.19
C ASP A 641 16.77 5.62 11.20
N HIS A 642 17.05 5.67 12.50
CA HIS A 642 16.18 5.24 13.62
C HIS A 642 16.10 6.30 14.75
N PRO A 643 15.32 7.39 14.58
CA PRO A 643 15.26 8.47 15.57
C PRO A 643 14.53 8.13 16.88
N PHE A 644 13.82 7.00 16.96
CA PHE A 644 13.02 6.59 18.12
C PHE A 644 13.63 5.46 18.97
N ASP A 645 14.70 4.79 18.52
CA ASP A 645 15.37 3.70 19.27
C ASP A 645 16.44 4.22 20.28
N SER A 646 16.24 5.43 20.82
CA SER A 646 17.18 6.05 21.76
C SER A 646 16.77 5.80 23.21
N GLU A 647 17.47 4.86 23.87
CA GLU A 647 17.67 4.82 25.33
C GLU A 647 16.39 4.75 26.22
N LEU A 648 15.44 3.88 25.86
CA LEU A 648 14.26 3.56 26.70
C LEU A 648 14.13 2.09 27.14
N TYR A 649 15.22 1.31 27.06
CA TYR A 649 15.35 -0.01 27.69
C TYR A 649 16.76 -0.24 28.26
N THR A 650 16.95 0.28 29.48
CA THR A 650 17.89 -0.20 30.51
C THR A 650 17.15 -0.19 31.83
#